data_AF-W2H5L5-F1
#
_entry.id   AF-W2H5L5-F1
#
_cell.length_a   1.000
_cell.length_b   1.000
_cell.length_c   1.000
_cell.angle_alpha   90.00
_cell.angle_beta   90.00
_cell.angle_gamma   90.00
#
_symmetry.space_group_name_H-M   'P 1'
#
loop_
_entity.id
_entity.type
_entity.pdbx_description
1 polymer ?
#
loop_
_entity_poly.entity_id
_entity_poly.type
_entity_poly.pdbx_seq_one_letter_code
_entity_poly.pdbx_strand_id
1 'polypeptide(L)'
;MRVFITDLGSSLSTELARNCQDAGLEVIGTAARGGKSEMTAIKRQLQNHPGSDVAGAVKEPVALQTDTVAWRRLVQHADVVVVTSLVADPKLAMETLKVFEKRDANKGDDEAKDDEGGESVKRFIAVSSVLSWSKNSPFAASGTDSGHVEDDFKSRRPARKYTDLKTVETLILSAHRTGELETCIVGAGLIYGGAQSQLQLIFREAWLHPDQPLLVPSLATSAQPTSQGRNLLPMISLYDLALLVFRVAASPLPSPKKYLLAVDRVSGSTTLRDVCRGVSTLLASGRLRDRDDSANADDAEADALLLDEEEELVTPLQVHLRFDTSAGAMHTLVAPEEWRHYSRGLLGNLAFFVDDFIHAMDLRPLRTVILSAPRAGKTSLSRKLARDYYLPYLSPSTLLHELFASEKTNVATQLERQDEETHKLREELQQWVPTAGSSGENTTQLPQSALIALVRWKLRSAACRNQGYVLDGLPISATQAKQIFMQEPNKDSNADEEGNSNESGDGGASNPIDGADGGEPANGDENANGVAAAPAVDIEALLARLKPRQNVEVPNRVIVLQAPRALLEIRAQALSEAEAERTENTQDAFARRFDEFESNIEALEAFFEKPKKPTDAKAVPVEGVEVLELTLRDEHGYREDEAFVVPIQRYMEQGGRAPRNFHPTGAEVREQLRAAEKQAREAELRAAQRTREQDAQDEAVQQAKIARERARLELLQREEAELLETRAKPLRTYLMDTVLPALTEGMLEVVKVQPTDPIDYLAEFLFRKGQELDAEISEG
;
A
#
# COMPACT_ATOMS: atom_id res chain seq x y z
N MET A 1 -17.31 15.52 -33.97
CA MET A 1 -18.02 15.06 -32.77
C MET A 1 -17.16 15.37 -31.56
N ARG A 2 -17.76 15.93 -30.52
CA ARG A 2 -17.11 16.30 -29.25
C ARG A 2 -17.51 15.35 -28.14
N VAL A 3 -16.52 14.77 -27.49
CA VAL A 3 -16.70 13.83 -26.37
C VAL A 3 -16.26 14.52 -25.08
N PHE A 4 -17.22 14.74 -24.18
CA PHE A 4 -16.94 15.19 -22.82
C PHE A 4 -16.65 13.99 -21.93
N ILE A 5 -15.53 14.00 -21.22
CA ILE A 5 -15.11 12.92 -20.30
C ILE A 5 -14.95 13.50 -18.89
N THR A 6 -15.57 12.86 -17.90
CA THR A 6 -15.36 13.23 -16.48
C THR A 6 -14.02 12.74 -15.96
N ASP A 7 -13.31 13.55 -15.16
CA ASP A 7 -12.04 13.18 -14.51
C ASP A 7 -10.98 12.63 -15.48
N LEU A 8 -10.53 13.48 -16.40
CA LEU A 8 -9.44 13.21 -17.36
C LEU A 8 -8.10 12.84 -16.69
N GLY A 9 -7.95 13.03 -15.38
CA GLY A 9 -6.77 12.59 -14.62
C GLY A 9 -6.79 11.11 -14.21
N SER A 10 -7.93 10.43 -14.36
CA SER A 10 -8.02 8.99 -14.11
C SER A 10 -7.44 8.15 -15.26
N SER A 11 -6.93 6.96 -14.95
CA SER A 11 -6.29 6.08 -15.94
C SER A 11 -7.26 5.66 -17.04
N LEU A 12 -8.52 5.35 -16.68
CA LEU A 12 -9.56 4.97 -17.66
C LEU A 12 -9.87 6.13 -18.60
N SER A 13 -10.01 7.34 -18.06
CA SER A 13 -10.30 8.54 -18.85
C SER A 13 -9.15 8.93 -19.76
N THR A 14 -7.91 8.70 -19.31
CA THR A 14 -6.71 8.96 -20.12
C THR A 14 -6.64 8.03 -21.32
N GLU A 15 -6.84 6.72 -21.13
CA GLU A 15 -6.85 5.75 -22.25
C GLU A 15 -8.07 5.96 -23.16
N LEU A 16 -9.24 6.29 -22.59
CA LEU A 16 -10.43 6.65 -23.39
C LEU A 16 -10.19 7.91 -24.23
N ALA A 17 -9.60 8.96 -23.64
CA ALA A 17 -9.26 10.19 -24.35
C ALA A 17 -8.28 9.91 -25.48
N ARG A 18 -7.27 9.07 -25.25
CA ARG A 18 -6.34 8.62 -26.29
C ARG A 18 -7.06 7.92 -27.44
N ASN A 19 -7.90 6.92 -27.15
CA ASN A 19 -8.69 6.23 -28.19
C ASN A 19 -9.57 7.21 -29.01
N CYS A 20 -10.19 8.18 -28.34
CA CYS A 20 -10.96 9.23 -29.00
C CYS A 20 -10.08 10.11 -29.92
N GLN A 21 -8.93 10.57 -29.42
CA GLN A 21 -8.01 11.44 -30.16
C GLN A 21 -7.39 10.72 -31.38
N ASP A 22 -6.99 9.46 -31.21
CA ASP A 22 -6.45 8.62 -32.29
C ASP A 22 -7.49 8.43 -33.41
N ALA A 23 -8.78 8.44 -33.07
CA ALA A 23 -9.90 8.40 -34.01
C ALA A 23 -10.33 9.78 -34.55
N GLY A 24 -9.62 10.86 -34.22
CA GLY A 24 -9.91 12.22 -34.67
C GLY A 24 -11.10 12.90 -33.97
N LEU A 25 -11.53 12.40 -32.81
CA LEU A 25 -12.59 13.01 -32.01
C LEU A 25 -12.02 14.12 -31.11
N GLU A 26 -12.77 15.21 -30.96
CA GLU A 26 -12.39 16.30 -30.06
C GLU A 26 -12.76 15.93 -28.62
N VAL A 27 -11.76 15.88 -27.73
CA VAL A 27 -11.95 15.54 -26.32
C VAL A 27 -11.97 16.81 -25.47
N ILE A 28 -13.02 16.93 -24.65
CA ILE A 28 -13.17 17.95 -23.61
C ILE A 28 -13.52 17.27 -22.29
N GLY A 29 -13.35 17.94 -21.15
CA GLY A 29 -13.65 17.28 -19.88
C GLY A 29 -13.30 18.04 -18.62
N THR A 30 -13.27 17.29 -17.52
CA THR A 30 -12.93 17.83 -16.19
C THR A 30 -11.67 17.23 -15.61
N ALA A 31 -10.96 18.01 -14.77
CA ALA A 31 -9.88 17.54 -13.92
C ALA A 31 -10.31 17.64 -12.44
N ALA A 32 -10.02 16.59 -11.66
CA ALA A 32 -10.49 16.46 -10.27
C ALA A 32 -9.40 16.57 -9.21
N ARG A 33 -8.20 16.00 -9.44
CA ARG A 33 -7.32 15.53 -8.35
C ARG A 33 -6.14 16.45 -8.04
N GLY A 34 -5.55 17.09 -9.04
CA GLY A 34 -4.32 17.87 -8.93
C GLY A 34 -4.50 19.38 -9.15
N GLY A 35 -5.74 19.86 -9.05
CA GLY A 35 -6.08 21.28 -9.16
C GLY A 35 -5.58 21.91 -10.46
N LYS A 36 -5.12 23.17 -10.39
CA LYS A 36 -4.69 23.93 -11.58
C LYS A 36 -3.47 23.34 -12.30
N SER A 37 -2.56 22.69 -11.57
CA SER A 37 -1.34 22.10 -12.14
C SER A 37 -1.67 20.91 -13.04
N GLU A 38 -2.44 19.95 -12.52
CA GLU A 38 -2.91 18.79 -13.29
C GLU A 38 -3.79 19.24 -14.47
N MET A 39 -4.72 20.17 -14.25
CA MET A 39 -5.53 20.73 -15.33
C MET A 39 -4.67 21.29 -16.48
N THR A 40 -3.58 21.98 -16.14
CA THR A 40 -2.65 22.53 -17.14
C THR A 40 -1.88 21.43 -17.87
N ALA A 41 -1.45 20.38 -17.15
CA ALA A 41 -0.77 19.24 -17.73
C ALA A 41 -1.69 18.46 -18.70
N ILE A 42 -2.92 18.16 -18.29
CA ILE A 42 -3.93 17.49 -19.14
C ILE A 42 -4.25 18.36 -20.36
N LYS A 43 -4.46 19.67 -20.16
CA LYS A 43 -4.70 20.60 -21.27
C LYS A 43 -3.57 20.55 -22.29
N ARG A 44 -2.31 20.59 -21.82
CA ARG A 44 -1.14 20.48 -22.69
C ARG A 44 -1.09 19.13 -23.41
N GLN A 45 -1.40 18.03 -22.74
CA GLN A 45 -1.44 16.71 -23.35
C GLN A 45 -2.48 16.65 -24.49
N LEU A 46 -3.69 17.16 -24.25
CA LEU A 46 -4.73 17.20 -25.27
C LEU A 46 -4.34 18.07 -26.48
N GLN A 47 -3.70 19.21 -26.24
CA GLN A 47 -3.26 20.16 -27.28
C GLN A 47 -2.00 19.72 -28.03
N ASN A 48 -1.21 18.80 -27.48
CA ASN A 48 -0.06 18.24 -28.19
C ASN A 48 -0.47 17.19 -29.24
N HIS A 49 -1.73 16.76 -29.26
CA HIS A 49 -2.20 15.76 -30.21
C HIS A 49 -2.31 16.38 -31.63
N PRO A 50 -1.85 15.69 -32.70
CA PRO A 50 -1.86 16.22 -34.07
C PRO A 50 -3.24 16.67 -34.57
N GLY A 51 -4.32 16.07 -34.05
CA GLY A 51 -5.71 16.40 -34.39
C GLY A 51 -6.33 17.57 -33.61
N SER A 52 -5.57 18.30 -32.79
CA SER A 52 -6.11 19.34 -31.90
C SER A 52 -6.13 20.77 -32.50
N ASP A 53 -5.44 21.01 -33.62
CA ASP A 53 -5.33 22.33 -34.26
C ASP A 53 -6.31 22.44 -35.45
N VAL A 54 -7.60 22.29 -35.16
CA VAL A 54 -8.68 22.37 -36.16
C VAL A 54 -9.50 23.64 -35.94
N ALA A 55 -9.91 24.30 -37.04
CA ALA A 55 -10.78 25.46 -36.98
C ALA A 55 -12.10 25.13 -36.24
N GLY A 56 -12.36 25.80 -35.12
CA GLY A 56 -13.53 25.55 -34.28
C GLY A 56 -13.28 24.72 -33.01
N ALA A 57 -12.03 24.36 -32.73
CA ALA A 57 -11.63 23.69 -31.48
C ALA A 57 -11.90 24.57 -30.24
N VAL A 58 -12.27 23.92 -29.14
CA VAL A 58 -12.54 24.57 -27.85
C VAL A 58 -11.23 25.10 -27.26
N LYS A 59 -11.13 26.43 -27.07
CA LYS A 59 -9.93 27.10 -26.53
C LYS A 59 -9.54 26.63 -25.12
N GLU A 60 -10.53 26.27 -24.33
CA GLU A 60 -10.38 25.76 -22.96
C GLU A 60 -11.04 24.38 -22.83
N PRO A 61 -10.37 23.31 -23.29
CA PRO A 61 -10.99 21.99 -23.39
C PRO A 61 -11.12 21.28 -22.02
N VAL A 62 -10.49 21.80 -20.97
CA VAL A 62 -10.46 21.21 -19.62
C VAL A 62 -10.88 22.24 -18.60
N ALA A 63 -11.82 21.87 -17.73
CA ALA A 63 -12.24 22.65 -16.57
C ALA A 63 -11.98 21.90 -15.26
N LEU A 64 -11.86 22.61 -14.14
CA LEU A 64 -11.83 21.96 -12.82
C LEU A 64 -13.25 21.47 -12.45
N GLN A 65 -13.35 20.31 -11.80
CA GLN A 65 -14.66 19.83 -11.31
C GLN A 65 -15.30 20.80 -10.30
N THR A 66 -14.49 21.55 -9.55
CA THR A 66 -14.94 22.58 -8.62
C THR A 66 -15.53 23.81 -9.33
N ASP A 67 -15.18 24.05 -10.60
CA ASP A 67 -15.73 25.14 -11.41
C ASP A 67 -16.97 24.66 -12.18
N THR A 68 -18.09 24.65 -11.47
CA THR A 68 -19.39 24.20 -12.00
C THR A 68 -19.88 24.98 -13.20
N VAL A 69 -19.49 26.25 -13.36
CA VAL A 69 -19.92 27.06 -14.50
C VAL A 69 -19.12 26.67 -15.74
N ALA A 70 -17.81 26.53 -15.61
CA ALA A 70 -16.94 26.19 -16.73
C ALA A 70 -17.27 24.80 -17.29
N TRP A 71 -17.35 23.76 -16.45
CA TRP A 71 -17.58 22.41 -16.97
C TRP A 71 -18.99 22.21 -17.52
N ARG A 72 -20.02 22.91 -16.99
CA ARG A 72 -21.38 22.87 -17.57
C ARG A 72 -21.43 23.44 -18.99
N ARG A 73 -20.63 24.47 -19.29
CA ARG A 73 -20.50 25.00 -20.67
C ARG A 73 -19.88 23.95 -21.58
N LEU A 74 -18.85 23.23 -21.12
CA LEU A 74 -18.25 22.15 -21.90
C LEU A 74 -19.25 21.03 -22.21
N VAL A 75 -20.08 20.64 -21.24
CA VAL A 75 -21.16 19.66 -21.44
C VAL A 75 -22.18 20.13 -22.48
N GLN A 76 -22.51 21.42 -22.51
CA GLN A 76 -23.42 21.98 -23.52
C GLN A 76 -22.85 21.90 -24.94
N HIS A 77 -21.53 22.02 -25.10
CA HIS A 77 -20.84 21.88 -26.38
C HIS A 77 -20.57 20.44 -26.80
N ALA A 78 -20.79 19.46 -25.92
CA ALA A 78 -20.56 18.05 -26.19
C ALA A 78 -21.73 17.41 -26.94
N ASP A 79 -21.38 16.50 -27.85
CA ASP A 79 -22.33 15.59 -28.52
C ASP A 79 -22.51 14.33 -27.67
N VAL A 80 -21.41 13.84 -27.08
CA VAL A 80 -21.37 12.68 -26.19
C VAL A 80 -20.79 13.08 -24.85
N VAL A 81 -21.45 12.69 -23.77
CA VAL A 81 -20.95 12.83 -22.40
C VAL A 81 -20.68 11.45 -21.84
N VAL A 82 -19.46 11.22 -21.38
CA VAL A 82 -19.02 10.01 -20.72
C VAL A 82 -18.70 10.31 -19.26
N VAL A 83 -19.50 9.72 -18.36
CA VAL A 83 -19.19 9.65 -16.94
C VAL A 83 -18.41 8.36 -16.69
N THR A 84 -17.13 8.47 -16.36
CA THR A 84 -16.17 7.35 -16.32
C THR A 84 -16.17 6.55 -15.02
N SER A 85 -16.81 7.05 -13.96
CA SER A 85 -17.06 6.27 -12.74
C SER A 85 -18.27 6.77 -11.97
N LEU A 86 -19.38 6.02 -12.01
CA LEU A 86 -20.55 6.27 -11.16
C LEU A 86 -20.32 5.90 -9.70
N VAL A 87 -19.44 4.93 -9.43
CA VAL A 87 -19.16 4.46 -8.07
C VAL A 87 -18.41 5.53 -7.28
N ALA A 88 -17.46 6.22 -7.92
CA ALA A 88 -16.65 7.23 -7.27
C ALA A 88 -17.42 8.53 -7.03
N ASP A 89 -18.19 9.01 -8.02
CA ASP A 89 -18.93 10.27 -7.87
C ASP A 89 -20.34 10.22 -8.50
N PRO A 90 -21.32 9.64 -7.78
CA PRO A 90 -22.70 9.62 -8.22
C PRO A 90 -23.33 11.03 -8.29
N LYS A 91 -22.82 12.00 -7.50
CA LYS A 91 -23.37 13.36 -7.46
C LYS A 91 -23.01 14.11 -8.73
N LEU A 92 -21.74 14.06 -9.14
CA LEU A 92 -21.29 14.67 -10.40
C LEU A 92 -22.04 14.09 -11.60
N ALA A 93 -22.29 12.78 -11.61
CA ALA A 93 -23.08 12.14 -12.67
C ALA A 93 -24.47 12.76 -12.79
N MET A 94 -25.18 12.92 -11.66
CA MET A 94 -26.51 13.52 -11.63
C MET A 94 -26.50 15.01 -11.95
N GLU A 95 -25.48 15.76 -11.51
CA GLU A 95 -25.34 17.18 -11.90
C GLU A 95 -25.07 17.35 -13.39
N THR A 96 -24.30 16.44 -13.98
CA THR A 96 -24.03 16.43 -15.42
C THR A 96 -25.30 16.10 -16.20
N LEU A 97 -26.09 15.12 -15.73
CA LEU A 97 -27.38 14.77 -16.33
C LEU A 97 -28.38 15.93 -16.31
N LYS A 98 -28.44 16.70 -15.21
CA LYS A 98 -29.31 17.88 -15.08
C LYS A 98 -29.06 18.97 -16.12
N VAL A 99 -27.89 19.01 -16.75
CA VAL A 99 -27.61 19.95 -17.85
C VAL A 99 -28.53 19.69 -19.06
N PHE A 100 -28.95 18.43 -19.25
CA PHE A 100 -29.86 18.02 -20.32
C PHE A 100 -31.34 18.20 -19.96
N GLU A 101 -31.68 18.27 -18.67
CA GLU A 101 -33.07 18.50 -18.19
C GLU A 101 -33.49 19.97 -18.32
N LYS A 102 -32.56 20.91 -18.19
CA LYS A 102 -32.86 22.36 -18.19
C LYS A 102 -33.30 22.95 -19.53
N ARG A 103 -33.26 22.19 -20.62
CA ARG A 103 -33.74 22.65 -21.94
C ARG A 103 -35.26 22.87 -21.98
N ASP A 104 -36.01 22.28 -21.04
CA ASP A 104 -37.47 22.36 -21.00
C ASP A 104 -38.04 23.59 -20.29
N ALA A 105 -37.26 24.32 -19.49
CA ALA A 105 -37.78 25.42 -18.64
C ALA A 105 -37.74 26.82 -19.29
N ASN A 106 -37.04 27.01 -20.40
CA ASN A 106 -36.80 28.32 -21.02
C ASN A 106 -37.37 28.47 -22.44
N LYS A 107 -38.17 27.51 -22.93
CA LYS A 107 -39.06 27.72 -24.09
C LYS A 107 -40.37 28.38 -23.62
N GLY A 108 -40.23 29.58 -23.06
CA GLY A 108 -41.31 30.54 -22.90
C GLY A 108 -40.83 31.82 -23.55
N ASP A 109 -41.38 32.10 -24.74
CA ASP A 109 -41.42 33.40 -25.43
C ASP A 109 -40.12 34.23 -25.41
N ASP A 110 -39.20 33.98 -26.34
CA ASP A 110 -38.73 35.02 -27.27
C ASP A 110 -37.60 34.52 -28.20
N GLU A 111 -37.66 35.00 -29.44
CA GLU A 111 -36.68 34.93 -30.53
C GLU A 111 -36.41 33.56 -31.18
N ALA A 112 -37.23 33.28 -32.20
CA ALA A 112 -36.80 32.58 -33.40
C ALA A 112 -35.63 33.34 -34.04
N LYS A 113 -34.41 32.84 -33.84
CA LYS A 113 -33.34 32.95 -34.84
C LYS A 113 -33.02 31.56 -35.32
N ASP A 114 -33.29 31.37 -36.60
CA ASP A 114 -32.90 30.23 -37.40
C ASP A 114 -31.40 29.96 -37.21
N ASP A 115 -31.08 28.90 -36.49
CA ASP A 115 -29.82 28.18 -36.64
C ASP A 115 -30.19 26.85 -37.29
N GLU A 116 -30.14 26.81 -38.63
CA GLU A 116 -30.28 25.62 -39.47
C GLU A 116 -29.07 24.68 -39.27
N GLY A 117 -28.93 24.14 -38.07
CA GLY A 117 -28.02 23.03 -37.75
C GLY A 117 -28.83 21.95 -37.08
N GLY A 118 -29.19 20.89 -37.81
CA GLY A 118 -29.97 19.78 -37.26
C GLY A 118 -29.37 19.30 -35.93
N GLU A 119 -30.11 19.43 -34.83
CA GLU A 119 -29.65 18.99 -33.52
C GLU A 119 -29.41 17.47 -33.55
N SER A 120 -28.15 17.07 -33.62
CA SER A 120 -27.75 15.68 -33.47
C SER A 120 -28.12 15.20 -32.07
N VAL A 121 -28.76 14.03 -31.98
CA VAL A 121 -29.17 13.40 -30.72
C VAL A 121 -27.95 13.27 -29.81
N LYS A 122 -28.04 13.83 -28.60
CA LYS A 122 -26.94 13.78 -27.63
C LYS A 122 -26.92 12.42 -26.92
N ARG A 123 -25.73 11.95 -26.57
CA ARG A 123 -25.56 10.66 -25.88
C ARG A 123 -24.93 10.84 -24.50
N PHE A 124 -25.48 10.17 -23.50
CA PHE A 124 -24.99 10.13 -22.14
C PHE A 124 -24.61 8.69 -21.77
N ILE A 125 -23.32 8.44 -21.65
CA ILE A 125 -22.74 7.14 -21.31
C ILE A 125 -22.25 7.20 -19.88
N ALA A 126 -22.67 6.26 -19.04
CA ALA A 126 -22.23 6.16 -17.67
C ALA A 126 -21.58 4.80 -17.40
N VAL A 127 -20.29 4.82 -17.06
CA VAL A 127 -19.56 3.65 -16.61
C VAL A 127 -19.93 3.38 -15.15
N SER A 128 -20.72 2.33 -14.96
CA SER A 128 -21.13 1.81 -13.67
C SER A 128 -20.29 0.57 -13.30
N SER A 129 -20.72 -0.15 -12.27
CA SER A 129 -20.07 -1.37 -11.81
C SER A 129 -21.05 -2.51 -11.57
N VAL A 130 -20.59 -3.74 -11.82
CA VAL A 130 -21.28 -4.98 -11.43
C VAL A 130 -21.51 -5.10 -9.92
N LEU A 131 -20.90 -4.24 -9.09
CA LEU A 131 -21.17 -4.14 -7.66
C LEU A 131 -22.65 -3.81 -7.35
N SER A 132 -23.42 -3.25 -8.30
CA SER A 132 -24.88 -3.11 -8.16
C SER A 132 -25.64 -4.45 -8.14
N TRP A 133 -24.94 -5.57 -8.40
CA TRP A 133 -25.44 -6.95 -8.35
C TRP A 133 -24.95 -7.72 -7.12
N SER A 134 -24.24 -7.08 -6.18
CA SER A 134 -23.44 -7.77 -5.17
C SER A 134 -24.18 -8.70 -4.19
N LYS A 135 -25.52 -8.73 -4.18
CA LYS A 135 -26.32 -9.69 -3.39
C LYS A 135 -26.90 -10.84 -4.23
N ASN A 136 -26.64 -10.88 -5.53
CA ASN A 136 -27.08 -11.97 -6.37
C ASN A 136 -26.22 -13.22 -6.14
N SER A 137 -26.84 -14.39 -6.32
CA SER A 137 -26.14 -15.68 -6.33
C SER A 137 -25.35 -15.82 -7.64
N PRO A 138 -24.14 -16.43 -7.63
CA PRO A 138 -23.35 -16.66 -8.85
C PRO A 138 -24.11 -17.48 -9.91
N PHE A 139 -25.07 -18.30 -9.49
CA PHE A 139 -25.94 -19.09 -10.37
C PHE A 139 -27.34 -18.49 -10.40
N ALA A 140 -27.89 -18.37 -11.61
CA ALA A 140 -29.28 -17.97 -11.79
C ALA A 140 -30.22 -18.98 -11.11
N ALA A 141 -31.29 -18.48 -10.50
CA ALA A 141 -32.28 -19.32 -9.81
C ALA A 141 -33.03 -20.30 -10.74
N SER A 142 -32.82 -20.22 -12.07
CA SER A 142 -33.44 -21.09 -13.07
C SER A 142 -32.81 -22.47 -13.19
N GLY A 143 -31.80 -22.82 -12.39
CA GLY A 143 -31.26 -24.19 -12.31
C GLY A 143 -30.39 -24.61 -13.49
N THR A 144 -30.09 -23.68 -14.41
CA THR A 144 -29.06 -23.82 -15.44
C THR A 144 -27.72 -23.41 -14.84
N ASP A 145 -26.62 -24.14 -15.12
CA ASP A 145 -25.23 -23.81 -14.70
C ASP A 145 -24.67 -22.56 -15.42
N SER A 146 -25.56 -21.60 -15.73
CA SER A 146 -25.28 -20.37 -16.47
C SER A 146 -25.15 -19.21 -15.49
N GLY A 147 -24.11 -18.39 -15.68
CA GLY A 147 -23.96 -17.12 -14.96
C GLY A 147 -25.06 -16.12 -15.32
N HIS A 148 -25.05 -14.97 -14.66
CA HIS A 148 -25.94 -13.85 -15.00
C HIS A 148 -25.68 -13.34 -16.41
N VAL A 149 -26.77 -12.99 -17.09
CA VAL A 149 -26.70 -12.37 -18.41
C VAL A 149 -27.10 -10.91 -18.34
N GLU A 150 -26.74 -10.15 -19.37
CA GLU A 150 -27.01 -8.71 -19.48
C GLU A 150 -28.49 -8.34 -19.26
N ASP A 151 -29.42 -9.17 -19.73
CA ASP A 151 -30.87 -8.91 -19.62
C ASP A 151 -31.42 -9.07 -18.19
N ASP A 152 -30.69 -9.74 -17.31
CA ASP A 152 -31.09 -9.93 -15.91
C ASP A 152 -31.02 -8.63 -15.08
N PHE A 153 -30.45 -7.55 -15.64
CA PHE A 153 -30.09 -6.34 -14.89
C PHE A 153 -31.27 -5.77 -14.11
N LYS A 154 -32.50 -5.83 -14.62
CA LYS A 154 -33.69 -5.31 -13.92
C LYS A 154 -33.94 -6.00 -12.58
N SER A 155 -33.57 -7.27 -12.45
CA SER A 155 -33.77 -8.11 -11.27
C SER A 155 -32.62 -8.05 -10.25
N ARG A 156 -31.52 -7.35 -10.58
CA ARG A 156 -30.31 -7.27 -9.75
C ARG A 156 -30.57 -6.70 -8.35
N ARG A 157 -29.84 -7.21 -7.36
CA ARG A 157 -29.92 -6.82 -5.95
C ARG A 157 -28.56 -6.30 -5.48
N PRO A 158 -28.47 -5.02 -5.06
CA PRO A 158 -27.24 -4.47 -4.51
C PRO A 158 -27.13 -4.71 -3.01
N ALA A 159 -25.90 -4.74 -2.49
CA ALA A 159 -25.66 -4.54 -1.06
C ALA A 159 -26.03 -3.11 -0.63
N ARG A 160 -26.15 -2.88 0.68
CA ARG A 160 -26.51 -1.57 1.24
C ARG A 160 -25.57 -0.46 0.73
N LYS A 161 -24.26 -0.73 0.68
CA LYS A 161 -23.22 0.18 0.16
C LYS A 161 -23.44 0.60 -1.31
N TYR A 162 -24.07 -0.24 -2.13
CA TYR A 162 -24.28 0.00 -3.56
C TYR A 162 -25.75 0.28 -3.93
N THR A 163 -26.59 0.60 -2.94
CA THR A 163 -28.01 0.93 -3.20
C THR A 163 -28.16 2.26 -3.94
N ASP A 164 -27.35 3.25 -3.56
CA ASP A 164 -27.32 4.55 -4.22
C ASP A 164 -26.84 4.43 -5.67
N LEU A 165 -25.83 3.59 -5.92
CA LEU A 165 -25.34 3.27 -7.27
C LEU A 165 -26.49 2.77 -8.17
N LYS A 166 -27.25 1.76 -7.72
CA LYS A 166 -28.41 1.24 -8.47
C LYS A 166 -29.47 2.32 -8.70
N THR A 167 -29.68 3.20 -7.72
CA THR A 167 -30.65 4.29 -7.81
C THR A 167 -30.25 5.28 -8.91
N VAL A 168 -28.99 5.71 -8.92
CA VAL A 168 -28.43 6.59 -9.95
C VAL A 168 -28.47 5.95 -11.33
N GLU A 169 -28.11 4.66 -11.45
CA GLU A 169 -28.27 3.90 -12.70
C GLU A 169 -29.73 3.96 -13.21
N THR A 170 -30.71 3.76 -12.33
CA THR A 170 -32.13 3.78 -12.70
C THR A 170 -32.58 5.17 -13.16
N LEU A 171 -32.11 6.23 -12.50
CA LEU A 171 -32.41 7.61 -12.88
C LEU A 171 -31.84 7.95 -14.26
N ILE A 172 -30.58 7.60 -14.54
CA ILE A 172 -29.95 7.80 -15.86
C ILE A 172 -30.72 7.05 -16.97
N LEU A 173 -31.14 5.81 -16.71
CA LEU A 173 -31.96 5.06 -17.67
C LEU A 173 -33.33 5.71 -17.90
N SER A 174 -33.93 6.30 -16.87
CA SER A 174 -35.24 6.97 -16.96
C SER A 174 -35.17 8.32 -17.69
N ALA A 175 -34.01 8.97 -17.72
CA ALA A 175 -33.78 10.23 -18.44
C ALA A 175 -33.69 10.06 -19.97
N HIS A 176 -33.70 8.81 -20.46
CA HIS A 176 -33.72 8.52 -21.89
C HIS A 176 -34.95 9.12 -22.59
N ARG A 177 -34.72 9.92 -23.63
CA ARG A 177 -35.77 10.55 -24.44
C ARG A 177 -35.48 10.32 -25.91
N THR A 178 -36.35 9.56 -26.58
CA THR A 178 -36.18 9.18 -27.99
C THR A 178 -36.04 10.43 -28.87
N GLY A 179 -34.95 10.52 -29.63
CA GLY A 179 -34.68 11.67 -30.51
C GLY A 179 -34.11 12.90 -29.81
N GLU A 180 -33.95 12.89 -28.48
CA GLU A 180 -33.39 14.02 -27.71
C GLU A 180 -32.13 13.61 -26.95
N LEU A 181 -32.23 12.57 -26.12
CA LEU A 181 -31.15 12.10 -25.25
C LEU A 181 -31.10 10.57 -25.22
N GLU A 182 -30.05 10.01 -25.79
CA GLU A 182 -29.71 8.61 -25.62
C GLU A 182 -28.95 8.41 -24.31
N THR A 183 -29.30 7.37 -23.56
CA THR A 183 -28.60 7.02 -22.32
C THR A 183 -28.17 5.57 -22.37
N CYS A 184 -26.94 5.32 -21.96
CA CYS A 184 -26.34 3.99 -21.93
C CYS A 184 -25.56 3.82 -20.64
N ILE A 185 -25.77 2.70 -19.95
CA ILE A 185 -25.01 2.30 -18.78
C ILE A 185 -24.09 1.16 -19.16
N VAL A 186 -22.82 1.26 -18.79
CA VAL A 186 -21.85 0.17 -18.92
C VAL A 186 -21.59 -0.39 -17.53
N GLY A 187 -22.18 -1.54 -17.19
CA GLY A 187 -21.90 -2.27 -15.96
C GLY A 187 -20.55 -2.98 -16.05
N ALA A 188 -19.48 -2.29 -15.65
CA ALA A 188 -18.13 -2.84 -15.71
C ALA A 188 -17.85 -3.84 -14.58
N GLY A 189 -17.13 -4.91 -14.90
CA GLY A 189 -16.45 -5.75 -13.92
C GLY A 189 -15.49 -4.95 -13.05
N LEU A 190 -14.87 -5.60 -12.07
CA LEU A 190 -13.79 -5.00 -11.32
C LEU A 190 -12.64 -4.62 -12.26
N ILE A 191 -12.26 -3.35 -12.26
CA ILE A 191 -11.33 -2.80 -13.25
C ILE A 191 -9.90 -3.08 -12.79
N TYR A 192 -9.13 -3.75 -13.64
CA TYR A 192 -7.69 -3.95 -13.45
C TYR A 192 -6.86 -3.21 -14.50
N GLY A 193 -5.68 -2.76 -14.07
CA GLY A 193 -4.78 -1.92 -14.85
C GLY A 193 -4.88 -0.44 -14.49
N GLY A 194 -3.82 0.31 -14.81
CA GLY A 194 -3.64 1.71 -14.44
C GLY A 194 -3.43 1.94 -12.94
N ALA A 195 -3.27 3.21 -12.58
CA ALA A 195 -2.95 3.64 -11.22
C ALA A 195 -4.11 3.50 -10.23
N GLN A 196 -5.35 3.33 -10.72
CA GLN A 196 -6.57 3.22 -9.91
C GLN A 196 -7.22 1.83 -10.02
N SER A 197 -6.40 0.80 -10.28
CA SER A 197 -6.83 -0.60 -10.29
C SER A 197 -7.46 -0.99 -8.96
N GLN A 198 -8.56 -1.75 -8.98
CA GLN A 198 -9.16 -2.30 -7.76
C GLN A 198 -8.34 -3.43 -7.14
N LEU A 199 -7.30 -3.91 -7.85
CA LEU A 199 -6.34 -4.90 -7.35
C LEU A 199 -5.09 -4.27 -6.74
N GLN A 200 -5.07 -2.94 -6.56
CA GLN A 200 -3.89 -2.20 -6.10
C GLN A 200 -3.30 -2.76 -4.80
N LEU A 201 -4.14 -3.12 -3.82
CA LEU A 201 -3.69 -3.70 -2.55
C LEU A 201 -2.86 -4.97 -2.77
N ILE A 202 -3.33 -5.87 -3.63
CA ILE A 202 -2.69 -7.17 -3.93
C ILE A 202 -1.32 -6.95 -4.59
N PHE A 203 -1.24 -6.06 -5.58
CA PHE A 203 0.03 -5.74 -6.26
C PHE A 203 1.01 -5.02 -5.33
N ARG A 204 0.52 -4.10 -4.50
CA ARG A 204 1.35 -3.34 -3.54
C ARG A 204 1.93 -4.24 -2.45
N GLU A 205 1.13 -5.14 -1.88
CA GLU A 205 1.60 -6.08 -0.85
C GLU A 205 2.68 -6.99 -1.44
N ALA A 206 2.39 -7.62 -2.60
CA ALA A 206 3.34 -8.50 -3.29
C ALA A 206 4.66 -7.78 -3.63
N TRP A 207 4.59 -6.49 -3.99
CA TRP A 207 5.76 -5.67 -4.27
C TRP A 207 6.61 -5.41 -3.01
N LEU A 208 5.96 -5.04 -1.90
CA LEU A 208 6.59 -4.64 -0.64
C LEU A 208 7.17 -5.81 0.16
N HIS A 209 6.50 -6.96 0.13
CA HIS A 209 6.87 -8.16 0.89
C HIS A 209 7.18 -9.35 -0.01
N PRO A 210 8.13 -9.21 -0.95
CA PRO A 210 8.35 -10.19 -2.03
C PRO A 210 8.82 -11.56 -1.53
N ASP A 211 9.42 -11.65 -0.34
CA ASP A 211 9.92 -12.89 0.22
C ASP A 211 8.88 -13.59 1.13
N GLN A 212 7.77 -12.91 1.46
CA GLN A 212 6.70 -13.46 2.29
C GLN A 212 5.59 -14.09 1.41
N PRO A 213 4.78 -15.02 1.95
CA PRO A 213 3.55 -15.44 1.29
C PRO A 213 2.59 -14.25 1.20
N LEU A 214 1.99 -14.04 0.03
CA LEU A 214 1.05 -12.93 -0.22
C LEU A 214 -0.26 -13.18 0.54
N LEU A 215 -0.70 -12.18 1.30
CA LEU A 215 -2.00 -12.23 2.00
C LEU A 215 -3.16 -12.23 1.00
N VAL A 216 -4.07 -13.19 1.13
CA VAL A 216 -5.33 -13.20 0.38
C VAL A 216 -6.35 -12.29 1.08
N PRO A 217 -6.81 -11.19 0.44
CA PRO A 217 -7.69 -10.22 1.08
C PRO A 217 -9.14 -10.71 1.14
N SER A 218 -9.40 -11.74 1.94
CA SER A 218 -10.70 -12.37 2.14
C SER A 218 -11.26 -12.04 3.52
N LEU A 219 -12.46 -11.49 3.58
CA LEU A 219 -13.20 -11.20 4.82
C LEU A 219 -14.20 -12.31 5.19
N ALA A 220 -14.44 -13.26 4.28
CA ALA A 220 -15.35 -14.36 4.50
C ALA A 220 -14.84 -15.29 5.61
N THR A 221 -15.72 -15.60 6.57
CA THR A 221 -15.40 -16.55 7.65
C THR A 221 -15.23 -17.96 7.09
N SER A 222 -14.45 -18.82 7.77
CA SER A 222 -14.16 -20.19 7.34
C SER A 222 -15.40 -21.07 7.05
N ALA A 223 -16.56 -20.72 7.61
CA ALA A 223 -17.83 -21.41 7.36
C ALA A 223 -18.47 -21.07 5.99
N GLN A 224 -18.02 -20.03 5.29
CA GLN A 224 -18.58 -19.62 4.00
C GLN A 224 -17.88 -20.35 2.83
N PRO A 225 -18.61 -20.72 1.75
CA PRO A 225 -18.02 -21.32 0.55
C PRO A 225 -16.98 -20.44 -0.15
N THR A 226 -17.08 -19.12 0.04
CA THR A 226 -16.20 -18.09 -0.50
C THR A 226 -15.00 -17.78 0.39
N SER A 227 -14.84 -18.49 1.51
CA SER A 227 -13.69 -18.35 2.40
C SER A 227 -12.36 -18.51 1.66
N GLN A 228 -11.30 -17.89 2.20
CA GLN A 228 -9.94 -18.00 1.67
C GLN A 228 -9.80 -17.56 0.19
N GLY A 229 -10.66 -16.62 -0.24
CA GLY A 229 -10.64 -16.07 -1.60
C GLY A 229 -11.16 -17.02 -2.69
N ARG A 230 -12.00 -17.99 -2.36
CA ARG A 230 -12.62 -18.90 -3.35
C ARG A 230 -13.78 -18.27 -4.13
N ASN A 231 -14.10 -17.01 -3.86
CA ASN A 231 -15.10 -16.27 -4.61
C ASN A 231 -14.62 -15.95 -6.03
N LEU A 232 -15.51 -16.17 -7.01
CA LEU A 232 -15.37 -15.70 -8.39
C LEU A 232 -15.40 -14.16 -8.48
N LEU A 233 -14.40 -13.59 -9.13
CA LEU A 233 -14.29 -12.14 -9.36
C LEU A 233 -14.66 -11.80 -10.80
N PRO A 234 -15.77 -11.09 -11.04
CA PRO A 234 -16.07 -10.52 -12.35
C PRO A 234 -15.14 -9.33 -12.61
N MET A 235 -14.23 -9.42 -13.58
CA MET A 235 -13.22 -8.40 -13.85
C MET A 235 -13.25 -7.93 -15.31
N ILE A 236 -12.64 -6.77 -15.57
CA ILE A 236 -12.41 -6.26 -16.93
C ILE A 236 -11.14 -5.43 -16.97
N SER A 237 -10.37 -5.54 -18.06
CA SER A 237 -9.20 -4.69 -18.26
C SER A 237 -9.63 -3.25 -18.50
N LEU A 238 -8.90 -2.31 -17.90
CA LEU A 238 -9.02 -0.88 -18.17
C LEU A 238 -8.98 -0.56 -19.67
N TYR A 239 -8.07 -1.20 -20.41
CA TYR A 239 -7.84 -0.96 -21.83
C TYR A 239 -9.02 -1.43 -22.69
N ASP A 240 -9.56 -2.60 -22.38
CA ASP A 240 -10.72 -3.15 -23.07
C ASP A 240 -12.00 -2.39 -22.73
N LEU A 241 -12.14 -1.96 -21.47
CA LEU A 241 -13.25 -1.10 -21.06
C LEU A 241 -13.20 0.26 -21.76
N ALA A 242 -12.02 0.89 -21.84
CA ALA A 242 -11.82 2.14 -22.58
C ALA A 242 -12.18 1.98 -24.06
N LEU A 243 -11.79 0.86 -24.68
CA LEU A 243 -12.12 0.54 -26.06
C LEU A 243 -13.63 0.37 -26.26
N LEU A 244 -14.31 -0.38 -25.39
CA LEU A 244 -15.77 -0.56 -25.47
C LEU A 244 -16.50 0.78 -25.32
N VAL A 245 -16.15 1.58 -24.30
CA VAL A 245 -16.77 2.88 -24.06
C VAL A 245 -16.52 3.83 -25.24
N PHE A 246 -15.32 3.82 -25.80
CA PHE A 246 -15.00 4.53 -27.04
C PHE A 246 -15.92 4.09 -28.20
N ARG A 247 -16.11 2.78 -28.42
CA ARG A 247 -16.99 2.28 -29.49
C ARG A 247 -18.44 2.72 -29.30
N VAL A 248 -18.94 2.73 -28.06
CA VAL A 248 -20.29 3.27 -27.75
C VAL A 248 -20.36 4.78 -28.01
N ALA A 249 -19.30 5.52 -27.65
CA ALA A 249 -19.24 6.95 -27.85
C ALA A 249 -19.16 7.33 -29.34
N ALA A 250 -18.29 6.68 -30.09
CA ALA A 250 -18.02 6.96 -31.51
C ALA A 250 -19.09 6.42 -32.46
N SER A 251 -19.98 5.53 -32.00
CA SER A 251 -21.02 4.95 -32.84
C SER A 251 -22.01 6.00 -33.35
N PRO A 252 -22.27 6.09 -34.66
CA PRO A 252 -23.35 6.91 -35.19
C PRO A 252 -24.74 6.32 -34.91
N LEU A 253 -24.81 5.02 -34.61
CA LEU A 253 -26.04 4.29 -34.30
C LEU A 253 -26.30 4.29 -32.78
N PRO A 254 -27.58 4.25 -32.35
CA PRO A 254 -27.94 4.08 -30.94
C PRO A 254 -27.32 2.82 -30.36
N SER A 255 -27.09 2.81 -29.04
CA SER A 255 -26.57 1.63 -28.37
C SER A 255 -27.55 0.45 -28.51
N PRO A 256 -27.05 -0.78 -28.76
CA PRO A 256 -27.89 -1.95 -29.00
C PRO A 256 -28.78 -2.27 -27.79
N LYS A 257 -28.27 -1.99 -26.59
CA LYS A 257 -29.03 -2.01 -25.33
C LYS A 257 -28.71 -0.78 -24.51
N LYS A 258 -29.62 -0.44 -23.58
CA LYS A 258 -29.44 0.66 -22.62
C LYS A 258 -28.53 0.30 -21.45
N TYR A 259 -28.35 -0.99 -21.17
CA TYR A 259 -27.43 -1.51 -20.18
C TYR A 259 -26.52 -2.53 -20.86
N LEU A 260 -25.22 -2.25 -20.88
CA LEU A 260 -24.18 -3.09 -21.44
C LEU A 260 -23.38 -3.71 -20.29
N LEU A 261 -23.16 -5.01 -20.32
CA LEU A 261 -22.34 -5.70 -19.33
C LEU A 261 -20.92 -5.88 -19.88
N ALA A 262 -19.90 -5.43 -19.13
CA ALA A 262 -18.51 -5.47 -19.55
C ALA A 262 -17.66 -6.27 -18.56
N VAL A 263 -17.52 -7.58 -18.81
CA VAL A 263 -16.73 -8.52 -18.01
C VAL A 263 -15.94 -9.41 -18.96
N ASP A 264 -14.68 -9.67 -18.64
CA ASP A 264 -13.83 -10.54 -19.46
C ASP A 264 -14.28 -12.01 -19.39
N ARG A 265 -13.90 -12.80 -20.41
CA ARG A 265 -14.39 -14.18 -20.55
C ARG A 265 -13.92 -15.10 -19.41
N VAL A 266 -12.71 -14.88 -18.92
CA VAL A 266 -12.04 -15.79 -17.97
C VAL A 266 -12.50 -15.56 -16.54
N SER A 267 -13.05 -14.38 -16.24
CA SER A 267 -13.62 -14.04 -14.93
C SER A 267 -14.74 -14.99 -14.49
N GLY A 268 -15.41 -15.67 -15.42
CA GLY A 268 -16.44 -16.66 -15.10
C GLY A 268 -15.91 -17.89 -14.33
N SER A 269 -14.60 -18.13 -14.36
CA SER A 269 -13.91 -19.24 -13.68
C SER A 269 -12.75 -18.81 -12.78
N THR A 270 -12.41 -17.51 -12.72
CA THR A 270 -11.27 -17.01 -11.95
C THR A 270 -11.68 -16.61 -10.54
N THR A 271 -10.99 -17.14 -9.52
CA THR A 271 -11.20 -16.77 -8.12
C THR A 271 -10.23 -15.68 -7.64
N LEU A 272 -10.52 -15.05 -6.49
CA LEU A 272 -9.60 -14.11 -5.83
C LEU A 272 -8.26 -14.78 -5.54
N ARG A 273 -8.31 -16.05 -5.09
CA ARG A 273 -7.14 -16.84 -4.77
C ARG A 273 -6.27 -17.09 -6.01
N ASP A 274 -6.88 -17.34 -7.18
CA ASP A 274 -6.14 -17.51 -8.43
C ASP A 274 -5.42 -16.23 -8.83
N VAL A 275 -6.08 -15.07 -8.68
CA VAL A 275 -5.48 -13.75 -8.91
C VAL A 275 -4.29 -13.54 -7.98
N CYS A 276 -4.45 -13.77 -6.68
CA CYS A 276 -3.37 -13.65 -5.71
C CYS A 276 -2.22 -14.61 -6.05
N ARG A 277 -2.51 -15.86 -6.42
CA ARG A 277 -1.49 -16.85 -6.79
C ARG A 277 -0.68 -16.38 -7.99
N GLY A 278 -1.35 -15.92 -9.04
CA GLY A 278 -0.68 -15.39 -10.23
C GLY A 278 0.21 -14.18 -9.90
N VAL A 279 -0.29 -13.22 -9.12
CA VAL A 279 0.47 -12.03 -8.70
C VAL A 279 1.68 -12.45 -7.87
N SER A 280 1.49 -13.34 -6.88
CA SER A 280 2.56 -13.86 -6.04
C SER A 280 3.64 -14.59 -6.87
N THR A 281 3.26 -15.35 -7.90
CA THR A 281 4.23 -16.02 -8.79
C THR A 281 5.13 -15.04 -9.53
N LEU A 282 4.63 -13.87 -9.96
CA LEU A 282 5.46 -12.93 -10.71
C LEU A 282 6.20 -11.92 -9.82
N LEU A 283 5.55 -11.45 -8.75
CA LEU A 283 6.02 -10.34 -7.92
C LEU A 283 6.51 -10.74 -6.53
N ALA A 284 6.19 -11.92 -6.02
CA ALA A 284 6.55 -12.31 -4.65
C ALA A 284 7.10 -13.75 -4.61
N SER A 285 6.77 -14.49 -3.54
CA SER A 285 7.31 -15.82 -3.26
C SER A 285 6.59 -16.96 -3.99
N GLY A 286 5.53 -16.67 -4.74
CA GLY A 286 4.62 -17.66 -5.33
C GLY A 286 3.68 -18.33 -4.33
N ARG A 287 3.84 -18.08 -3.02
CA ARG A 287 3.03 -18.62 -1.94
C ARG A 287 1.94 -17.65 -1.51
N LEU A 288 0.91 -18.19 -0.89
CA LEU A 288 -0.21 -17.44 -0.32
C LEU A 288 -0.35 -17.75 1.16
N ARG A 289 -0.90 -16.80 1.91
CA ARG A 289 -1.36 -16.99 3.29
C ARG A 289 -2.76 -16.42 3.45
N ASP A 290 -3.58 -17.09 4.24
CA ASP A 290 -4.89 -16.58 4.65
C ASP A 290 -4.77 -15.82 5.98
N ARG A 291 -5.74 -14.93 6.25
CA ARG A 291 -5.78 -14.12 7.50
C ARG A 291 -5.69 -14.97 8.77
N ASP A 292 -6.26 -16.17 8.74
CA ASP A 292 -6.32 -17.08 9.89
C ASP A 292 -5.08 -18.00 9.99
N ASP A 293 -4.17 -17.99 9.00
CA ASP A 293 -3.02 -18.89 8.91
C ASP A 293 -1.80 -18.40 9.71
N SER A 294 -1.87 -17.20 10.29
CA SER A 294 -0.72 -16.61 10.97
C SER A 294 -0.22 -17.45 12.15
N ALA A 295 1.09 -17.71 12.18
CA ALA A 295 1.74 -18.50 13.22
C ALA A 295 1.76 -17.79 14.60
N ASN A 296 1.75 -16.46 14.60
CA ASN A 296 1.87 -15.62 15.79
C ASN A 296 0.73 -14.58 15.88
N ALA A 297 0.37 -14.19 17.11
CA ALA A 297 -0.73 -13.26 17.36
C ALA A 297 -0.47 -11.86 16.76
N ASP A 298 0.76 -11.37 16.82
CA ASP A 298 1.13 -10.04 16.31
C ASP A 298 0.95 -9.94 14.79
N ASP A 299 1.34 -10.98 14.05
CA ASP A 299 1.20 -11.05 12.58
C ASP A 299 -0.29 -11.14 12.18
N ALA A 300 -1.10 -11.85 12.96
CA ALA A 300 -2.55 -11.93 12.72
C ALA A 300 -3.25 -10.58 12.96
N GLU A 301 -2.81 -9.83 13.98
CA GLU A 301 -3.30 -8.49 14.28
C GLU A 301 -2.89 -7.51 13.17
N ALA A 302 -1.65 -7.60 12.66
CA ALA A 302 -1.18 -6.78 11.55
C ALA A 302 -1.97 -7.01 10.26
N ASP A 303 -2.26 -8.27 9.91
CA ASP A 303 -3.08 -8.61 8.74
C ASP A 303 -4.52 -8.11 8.89
N ALA A 304 -5.10 -8.29 10.08
CA ALA A 304 -6.43 -7.78 10.38
C ALA A 304 -6.49 -6.26 10.20
N LEU A 305 -5.52 -5.54 10.78
CA LEU A 305 -5.41 -4.10 10.69
C LEU A 305 -5.23 -3.62 9.25
N LEU A 306 -4.38 -4.30 8.45
CA LEU A 306 -4.20 -3.98 7.02
C LEU A 306 -5.52 -4.08 6.24
N LEU A 307 -6.29 -5.14 6.46
CA LEU A 307 -7.57 -5.34 5.76
C LEU A 307 -8.65 -4.37 6.23
N ASP A 308 -8.63 -3.99 7.52
CA ASP A 308 -9.57 -3.05 8.10
C ASP A 308 -9.26 -1.59 7.69
N GLU A 309 -7.98 -1.20 7.59
CA GLU A 309 -7.57 0.14 7.12
C GLU A 309 -7.85 0.34 5.62
N GLU A 310 -7.73 -0.70 4.81
CA GLU A 310 -7.93 -0.66 3.36
C GLU A 310 -9.35 -1.14 2.95
N GLU A 311 -10.37 -0.92 3.81
CA GLU A 311 -11.74 -1.42 3.62
C GLU A 311 -12.33 -1.07 2.24
N GLU A 312 -12.04 0.12 1.71
CA GLU A 312 -12.52 0.56 0.40
C GLU A 312 -11.97 -0.28 -0.76
N LEU A 313 -10.72 -0.75 -0.66
CA LEU A 313 -10.08 -1.64 -1.63
C LEU A 313 -10.47 -3.10 -1.41
N VAL A 314 -10.68 -3.52 -0.16
CA VAL A 314 -11.00 -4.91 0.19
C VAL A 314 -12.47 -5.24 -0.07
N THR A 315 -13.41 -4.31 0.17
CA THR A 315 -14.86 -4.57 0.04
C THR A 315 -15.26 -5.08 -1.35
N PRO A 316 -14.82 -4.47 -2.47
CA PRO A 316 -15.16 -4.94 -3.81
C PRO A 316 -14.66 -6.35 -4.11
N LEU A 317 -13.54 -6.77 -3.50
CA LEU A 317 -12.93 -8.08 -3.69
C LEU A 317 -13.72 -9.22 -3.04
N GLN A 318 -14.74 -8.92 -2.20
CA GLN A 318 -15.58 -9.91 -1.54
C GLN A 318 -16.76 -10.38 -2.42
N VAL A 319 -16.90 -9.84 -3.62
CA VAL A 319 -18.00 -10.17 -4.52
C VAL A 319 -17.89 -11.64 -4.99
N HIS A 320 -19.02 -12.33 -5.08
CA HIS A 320 -19.08 -13.68 -5.63
C HIS A 320 -20.14 -13.75 -6.73
N LEU A 321 -19.73 -13.42 -7.95
CA LEU A 321 -20.62 -13.32 -9.11
C LEU A 321 -19.99 -14.00 -10.31
N ARG A 322 -20.83 -14.61 -11.13
CA ARG A 322 -20.47 -15.17 -12.44
C ARG A 322 -21.35 -14.53 -13.48
N PHE A 323 -20.75 -14.00 -14.53
CA PHE A 323 -21.46 -13.45 -15.68
C PHE A 323 -21.16 -14.29 -16.92
N ASP A 324 -22.16 -14.45 -17.77
CA ASP A 324 -22.00 -15.00 -19.11
C ASP A 324 -22.17 -13.87 -20.13
N THR A 325 -21.05 -13.47 -20.75
CA THR A 325 -21.01 -12.41 -21.77
C THR A 325 -20.96 -12.95 -23.19
N SER A 326 -21.04 -14.28 -23.40
CA SER A 326 -20.89 -14.90 -24.73
C SER A 326 -21.89 -14.39 -25.78
N ALA A 327 -23.12 -14.07 -25.36
CA ALA A 327 -24.17 -13.46 -26.18
C ALA A 327 -24.39 -11.96 -25.86
N GLY A 328 -23.44 -11.32 -25.16
CA GLY A 328 -23.55 -9.94 -24.72
C GLY A 328 -23.48 -8.94 -25.88
N ALA A 329 -24.20 -7.81 -25.75
CA ALA A 329 -24.26 -6.80 -26.80
C ALA A 329 -22.90 -6.14 -27.10
N MET A 330 -21.92 -6.25 -26.19
CA MET A 330 -20.54 -5.79 -26.40
C MET A 330 -19.86 -6.38 -27.65
N HIS A 331 -20.21 -7.61 -28.04
CA HIS A 331 -19.64 -8.27 -29.23
C HIS A 331 -20.15 -7.69 -30.56
N THR A 332 -21.23 -6.91 -30.52
CA THR A 332 -21.71 -6.16 -31.71
C THR A 332 -20.95 -4.84 -31.91
N LEU A 333 -20.23 -4.38 -30.89
CA LEU A 333 -19.56 -3.08 -30.86
C LEU A 333 -18.03 -3.19 -31.02
N VAL A 334 -17.43 -4.28 -30.55
CA VAL A 334 -16.00 -4.52 -30.60
C VAL A 334 -15.76 -5.87 -31.25
N ALA A 335 -15.00 -5.89 -32.34
CA ALA A 335 -14.69 -7.13 -33.05
C ALA A 335 -13.75 -8.03 -32.22
N PRO A 336 -13.81 -9.37 -32.38
CA PRO A 336 -12.99 -10.32 -31.62
C PRO A 336 -11.49 -10.01 -31.62
N GLU A 337 -10.97 -9.51 -32.72
CA GLU A 337 -9.54 -9.23 -32.95
C GLU A 337 -9.07 -7.93 -32.29
N GLU A 338 -9.99 -7.04 -31.93
CA GLU A 338 -9.68 -5.74 -31.32
C GLU A 338 -9.54 -5.82 -29.80
N TRP A 339 -10.12 -6.85 -29.18
CA TRP A 339 -9.98 -7.08 -27.75
C TRP A 339 -8.53 -7.40 -27.40
N ARG A 340 -7.97 -6.63 -26.46
CA ARG A 340 -6.58 -6.81 -26.02
C ARG A 340 -6.47 -7.91 -24.97
N HIS A 341 -7.39 -7.94 -23.99
CA HIS A 341 -7.28 -8.81 -22.83
C HIS A 341 -8.51 -9.68 -22.58
N TYR A 342 -9.69 -9.34 -23.11
CA TYR A 342 -10.98 -10.02 -22.89
C TYR A 342 -10.90 -11.55 -22.90
N SER A 343 -10.22 -12.14 -23.89
CA SER A 343 -10.19 -13.59 -24.09
C SER A 343 -9.38 -14.35 -23.04
N ARG A 344 -8.32 -13.75 -22.50
CA ARG A 344 -7.37 -14.38 -21.55
C ARG A 344 -7.37 -13.73 -20.16
N GLY A 345 -8.13 -12.63 -20.01
CA GLY A 345 -8.26 -11.86 -18.78
C GLY A 345 -6.93 -11.36 -18.22
N LEU A 346 -6.94 -11.10 -16.92
CA LEU A 346 -5.77 -10.69 -16.15
C LEU A 346 -4.69 -11.75 -16.15
N LEU A 347 -5.02 -13.00 -15.79
CA LEU A 347 -4.01 -14.06 -15.58
C LEU A 347 -3.22 -14.39 -16.84
N GLY A 348 -3.86 -14.45 -18.01
CA GLY A 348 -3.15 -14.73 -19.25
C GLY A 348 -2.33 -13.56 -19.80
N ASN A 349 -2.48 -12.36 -19.23
CA ASN A 349 -1.75 -11.15 -19.60
C ASN A 349 -1.01 -10.53 -18.39
N LEU A 350 -0.79 -11.30 -17.32
CA LEU A 350 -0.38 -10.73 -16.03
C LEU A 350 0.99 -10.03 -16.10
N ALA A 351 1.91 -10.53 -16.92
CA ALA A 351 3.21 -9.89 -17.13
C ALA A 351 3.08 -8.43 -17.64
N PHE A 352 2.12 -8.18 -18.54
CA PHE A 352 1.82 -6.83 -19.00
C PHE A 352 1.25 -5.98 -17.86
N PHE A 353 0.35 -6.51 -17.03
CA PHE A 353 -0.23 -5.77 -15.91
C PHE A 353 0.74 -5.52 -14.75
N VAL A 354 1.76 -6.37 -14.59
CA VAL A 354 2.88 -6.09 -13.68
C VAL A 354 3.67 -4.89 -14.18
N ASP A 355 4.00 -4.83 -15.47
CA ASP A 355 4.66 -3.64 -16.03
C ASP A 355 3.76 -2.42 -15.93
N ASP A 356 2.50 -2.54 -16.29
CA ASP A 356 1.50 -1.46 -16.18
C ASP A 356 1.44 -0.91 -14.75
N PHE A 357 1.41 -1.78 -13.74
CA PHE A 357 1.47 -1.38 -12.32
C PHE A 357 2.76 -0.63 -11.97
N ILE A 358 3.92 -1.14 -12.39
CA ILE A 358 5.23 -0.50 -12.16
C ILE A 358 5.24 0.91 -12.77
N HIS A 359 4.77 1.06 -14.01
CA HIS A 359 4.72 2.34 -14.70
C HIS A 359 3.70 3.29 -14.06
N ALA A 360 2.50 2.80 -13.75
CA ALA A 360 1.41 3.60 -13.21
C ALA A 360 1.68 4.11 -11.79
N MET A 361 2.34 3.30 -10.96
CA MET A 361 2.76 3.67 -9.60
C MET A 361 4.11 4.38 -9.58
N ASP A 362 4.74 4.53 -10.75
CA ASP A 362 6.05 5.14 -10.95
C ASP A 362 7.15 4.49 -10.09
N LEU A 363 7.17 3.16 -10.04
CA LEU A 363 8.08 2.39 -9.19
C LEU A 363 9.49 2.38 -9.78
N ARG A 364 10.48 2.67 -8.94
CA ARG A 364 11.86 2.94 -9.35
C ARG A 364 12.85 2.17 -8.48
N PRO A 365 13.06 0.87 -8.77
CA PRO A 365 14.02 0.05 -8.05
C PRO A 365 15.44 0.62 -8.17
N LEU A 366 16.15 0.76 -7.05
CA LEU A 366 17.54 1.23 -7.03
C LEU A 366 18.50 0.04 -7.09
N ARG A 367 19.21 -0.12 -8.20
CA ARG A 367 20.19 -1.18 -8.41
C ARG A 367 21.58 -0.58 -8.37
N THR A 368 22.19 -0.64 -7.20
CA THR A 368 23.42 0.09 -6.87
C THR A 368 24.60 -0.85 -6.77
N VAL A 369 25.70 -0.50 -7.45
CA VAL A 369 26.99 -1.18 -7.34
C VAL A 369 28.00 -0.21 -6.73
N ILE A 370 28.74 -0.67 -5.72
CA ILE A 370 29.80 0.14 -5.08
C ILE A 370 31.14 -0.53 -5.28
N LEU A 371 32.05 0.18 -5.94
CA LEU A 371 33.38 -0.28 -6.32
C LEU A 371 34.43 0.55 -5.59
N SER A 372 35.47 -0.09 -5.06
CA SER A 372 36.63 0.61 -4.52
C SER A 372 37.77 -0.36 -4.26
N ALA A 373 38.98 0.18 -4.12
CA ALA A 373 40.10 -0.54 -3.53
C ALA A 373 39.77 -1.00 -2.08
N PRO A 374 40.48 -2.01 -1.54
CA PRO A 374 40.34 -2.42 -0.14
C PRO A 374 40.56 -1.24 0.82
N ARG A 375 39.85 -1.23 1.96
CA ARG A 375 39.92 -0.17 3.00
C ARG A 375 39.48 1.24 2.58
N ALA A 376 38.98 1.45 1.36
CA ALA A 376 38.43 2.74 0.93
C ALA A 376 37.00 3.02 1.43
N GLY A 377 36.40 2.12 2.23
CA GLY A 377 35.12 2.37 2.91
C GLY A 377 33.86 1.89 2.18
N LYS A 378 33.98 1.22 1.02
CA LYS A 378 32.83 0.71 0.25
C LYS A 378 31.81 -0.06 1.08
N THR A 379 32.24 -0.99 1.94
CA THR A 379 31.34 -1.84 2.73
C THR A 379 30.54 -1.04 3.75
N SER A 380 31.13 0.01 4.32
CA SER A 380 30.43 0.93 5.22
C SER A 380 29.36 1.71 4.45
N LEU A 381 29.73 2.24 3.28
CA LEU A 381 28.81 2.95 2.40
C LEU A 381 27.68 2.04 1.90
N SER A 382 27.98 0.81 1.47
CA SER A 382 26.99 -0.16 0.99
C SER A 382 25.94 -0.47 2.05
N ARG A 383 26.35 -0.70 3.30
CA ARG A 383 25.41 -0.93 4.42
C ARG A 383 24.60 0.32 4.74
N LYS A 384 25.23 1.50 4.71
CA LYS A 384 24.54 2.77 4.94
C LYS A 384 23.45 2.98 3.88
N LEU A 385 23.77 2.85 2.60
CA LEU A 385 22.81 3.01 1.50
C LEU A 385 21.71 1.95 1.55
N ALA A 386 22.06 0.69 1.82
CA ALA A 386 21.07 -0.37 1.97
C ALA A 386 20.06 -0.06 3.07
N ARG A 387 20.52 0.45 4.22
CA ARG A 387 19.63 0.87 5.31
C ARG A 387 18.83 2.13 4.96
N ASP A 388 19.49 3.17 4.45
CA ASP A 388 18.87 4.49 4.25
C ASP A 388 17.82 4.47 3.11
N TYR A 389 17.93 3.52 2.17
CA TYR A 389 16.98 3.32 1.05
C TYR A 389 16.17 2.02 1.14
N TYR A 390 16.24 1.28 2.25
CA TYR A 390 15.50 0.01 2.46
C TYR A 390 15.80 -1.07 1.40
N LEU A 391 17.05 -1.17 0.96
CA LEU A 391 17.48 -2.09 -0.08
C LEU A 391 18.18 -3.33 0.51
N PRO A 392 18.07 -4.50 -0.12
CA PRO A 392 18.90 -5.66 0.17
C PRO A 392 20.40 -5.32 0.06
N TYR A 393 21.16 -5.61 1.13
CA TYR A 393 22.62 -5.53 1.13
C TYR A 393 23.23 -6.85 0.66
N LEU A 394 23.91 -6.82 -0.49
CA LEU A 394 24.46 -7.99 -1.15
C LEU A 394 25.98 -8.04 -1.02
N SER A 395 26.47 -9.11 -0.40
CA SER A 395 27.88 -9.47 -0.31
C SER A 395 27.99 -10.99 -0.33
N PRO A 396 29.13 -11.59 -0.73
CA PRO A 396 29.25 -13.06 -0.79
C PRO A 396 28.79 -13.77 0.49
N SER A 397 29.12 -13.20 1.66
CA SER A 397 28.73 -13.75 2.95
C SER A 397 27.24 -13.63 3.24
N THR A 398 26.61 -12.49 2.93
CA THR A 398 25.17 -12.33 3.14
C THR A 398 24.36 -13.20 2.19
N LEU A 399 24.83 -13.37 0.94
CA LEU A 399 24.22 -14.24 -0.04
C LEU A 399 24.25 -15.72 0.37
N LEU A 400 25.39 -16.21 0.85
CA LEU A 400 25.47 -17.58 1.38
C LEU A 400 24.56 -17.76 2.60
N HIS A 401 24.61 -16.85 3.56
CA HIS A 401 23.75 -16.95 4.74
C HIS A 401 22.27 -17.01 4.36
N GLU A 402 21.85 -16.18 3.39
CA GLU A 402 20.47 -16.17 2.90
C GLU A 402 20.09 -17.46 2.18
N LEU A 403 20.95 -17.95 1.27
CA LEU A 403 20.73 -19.21 0.56
C LEU A 403 20.48 -20.35 1.56
N PHE A 404 21.24 -20.43 2.65
CA PHE A 404 21.09 -21.51 3.63
C PHE A 404 20.03 -21.26 4.71
N ALA A 405 19.66 -20.01 5.01
CA ALA A 405 18.63 -19.68 5.99
C ALA A 405 17.22 -20.14 5.59
N SER A 406 16.96 -20.26 4.29
CA SER A 406 15.65 -20.64 3.73
C SER A 406 15.17 -22.07 4.07
N GLU A 407 15.98 -22.87 4.76
CA GLU A 407 15.62 -24.23 5.24
C GLU A 407 14.72 -24.23 6.48
N LYS A 408 14.79 -23.21 7.35
CA LYS A 408 14.18 -23.28 8.69
C LYS A 408 12.68 -22.92 8.73
N THR A 409 12.12 -22.40 7.65
CA THR A 409 10.78 -21.78 7.62
C THR A 409 9.74 -22.56 6.81
N ASN A 410 10.07 -23.71 6.21
CA ASN A 410 9.17 -24.36 5.24
C ASN A 410 8.33 -25.49 5.83
N VAL A 411 7.05 -25.19 6.09
CA VAL A 411 5.97 -26.18 6.13
C VAL A 411 5.53 -26.46 4.68
N ALA A 412 5.49 -27.74 4.32
CA ALA A 412 5.35 -28.27 2.97
C ALA A 412 4.05 -27.89 2.24
N THR A 413 4.12 -27.55 0.93
CA THR A 413 3.13 -27.96 -0.10
C THR A 413 3.50 -27.53 -1.54
N GLN A 414 3.40 -28.49 -2.47
CA GLN A 414 3.07 -28.47 -3.92
C GLN A 414 3.74 -27.52 -4.94
N LEU A 415 4.47 -26.47 -4.55
CA LEU A 415 5.25 -25.61 -5.48
C LEU A 415 6.74 -25.99 -5.57
N GLU A 416 7.13 -27.12 -4.96
CA GLU A 416 8.51 -27.65 -4.91
C GLU A 416 9.15 -27.93 -6.28
N ARG A 417 8.41 -27.86 -7.39
CA ARG A 417 8.96 -28.04 -8.74
C ARG A 417 9.78 -26.85 -9.26
N GLN A 418 9.74 -25.68 -8.62
CA GLN A 418 10.37 -24.46 -9.16
C GLN A 418 11.79 -24.17 -8.68
N ASP A 419 12.33 -24.92 -7.74
CA ASP A 419 13.63 -24.58 -7.12
C ASP A 419 14.70 -25.66 -7.34
N GLU A 420 14.61 -26.45 -8.42
CA GLU A 420 15.71 -27.37 -8.80
C GLU A 420 17.04 -26.62 -8.98
N GLU A 421 17.02 -25.40 -9.53
CA GLU A 421 18.23 -24.58 -9.69
C GLU A 421 18.80 -24.13 -8.33
N THR A 422 17.94 -23.74 -7.39
CA THR A 422 18.38 -23.30 -6.05
C THR A 422 18.87 -24.48 -5.22
N HIS A 423 18.25 -25.66 -5.38
CA HIS A 423 18.70 -26.89 -4.75
C HIS A 423 20.06 -27.36 -5.29
N LYS A 424 20.25 -27.34 -6.62
CA LYS A 424 21.55 -27.63 -7.25
C LYS A 424 22.63 -26.65 -6.77
N LEU A 425 22.30 -25.36 -6.72
CA LEU A 425 23.22 -24.33 -6.24
C LEU A 425 23.58 -24.53 -4.76
N ARG A 426 22.62 -24.95 -3.94
CA ARG A 426 22.83 -25.29 -2.53
C ARG A 426 23.76 -26.49 -2.36
N GLU A 427 23.51 -27.57 -3.09
CA GLU A 427 24.35 -28.78 -3.06
C GLU A 427 25.79 -28.45 -3.46
N GLU A 428 25.97 -27.65 -4.52
CA GLU A 428 27.28 -27.18 -4.94
C GLU A 428 27.94 -26.35 -3.83
N LEU A 429 27.20 -25.41 -3.22
CA LEU A 429 27.74 -24.43 -2.29
C LEU A 429 27.86 -24.89 -0.82
N GLN A 430 27.39 -26.09 -0.47
CA GLN A 430 27.32 -26.61 0.90
C GLN A 430 28.66 -26.57 1.65
N GLN A 431 29.78 -26.77 0.96
CA GLN A 431 31.11 -26.79 1.58
C GLN A 431 31.65 -25.40 1.95
N TRP A 432 31.03 -24.33 1.45
CA TRP A 432 31.44 -22.94 1.75
C TRP A 432 30.50 -22.24 2.73
N VAL A 433 29.51 -22.95 3.29
CA VAL A 433 28.61 -22.42 4.32
C VAL A 433 29.42 -21.90 5.51
N PRO A 434 29.14 -20.69 6.02
CA PRO A 434 29.75 -20.23 7.26
C PRO A 434 29.24 -21.09 8.43
N THR A 435 30.08 -21.92 9.03
CA THR A 435 29.74 -22.63 10.27
C THR A 435 29.67 -21.61 11.40
N ALA A 436 28.73 -21.75 12.34
CA ALA A 436 28.65 -20.87 13.50
C ALA A 436 29.96 -20.95 14.31
N GLY A 437 30.86 -19.97 14.11
CA GLY A 437 32.19 -19.92 14.70
C GLY A 437 33.37 -19.90 13.71
N SER A 438 33.18 -20.15 12.41
CA SER A 438 34.23 -19.96 11.40
C SER A 438 34.27 -18.50 10.92
N SER A 439 35.44 -17.87 10.97
CA SER A 439 35.77 -16.63 10.26
C SER A 439 35.36 -16.74 8.78
N GLY A 440 35.06 -15.62 8.11
CA GLY A 440 34.66 -15.57 6.68
C GLY A 440 35.71 -16.06 5.67
N GLU A 441 36.67 -16.88 6.08
CA GLU A 441 37.74 -17.49 5.29
C GLU A 441 37.19 -18.37 4.15
N ASN A 442 36.03 -18.99 4.33
CA ASN A 442 35.42 -19.83 3.28
C ASN A 442 34.84 -18.98 2.13
N THR A 443 34.44 -17.72 2.38
CA THR A 443 33.81 -16.88 1.34
C THR A 443 34.81 -16.26 0.36
N THR A 444 36.06 -16.07 0.74
CA THR A 444 37.08 -15.52 -0.17
C THR A 444 37.69 -16.58 -1.10
N GLN A 445 37.47 -17.85 -0.79
CA GLN A 445 37.90 -19.01 -1.59
C GLN A 445 36.82 -19.52 -2.56
N LEU A 446 35.68 -18.85 -2.65
CA LEU A 446 34.60 -19.21 -3.57
C LEU A 446 35.08 -19.17 -5.02
N PRO A 447 34.92 -20.26 -5.80
CA PRO A 447 35.21 -20.25 -7.24
C PRO A 447 34.41 -19.16 -7.95
N GLN A 448 35.04 -18.50 -8.94
CA GLN A 448 34.41 -17.38 -9.64
C GLN A 448 33.06 -17.75 -10.29
N SER A 449 32.95 -18.94 -10.88
CA SER A 449 31.70 -19.44 -11.47
C SER A 449 30.58 -19.58 -10.44
N ALA A 450 30.90 -20.12 -9.26
CA ALA A 450 29.96 -20.33 -8.17
C ALA A 450 29.52 -18.99 -7.56
N LEU A 451 30.43 -18.03 -7.43
CA LEU A 451 30.10 -16.67 -6.99
C LEU A 451 29.16 -15.96 -7.99
N ILE A 452 29.41 -16.09 -9.30
CA ILE A 452 28.54 -15.53 -10.33
C ILE A 452 27.15 -16.16 -10.27
N ALA A 453 27.07 -17.49 -10.13
CA ALA A 453 25.79 -18.20 -9.99
C ALA A 453 25.02 -17.72 -8.75
N LEU A 454 25.70 -17.59 -7.60
CA LEU A 454 25.13 -17.09 -6.35
C LEU A 454 24.60 -15.65 -6.47
N VAL A 455 25.38 -14.75 -7.08
CA VAL A 455 24.93 -13.37 -7.31
C VAL A 455 23.73 -13.36 -8.26
N ARG A 456 23.78 -14.08 -9.38
CA ARG A 456 22.67 -14.13 -10.34
C ARG A 456 21.39 -14.71 -9.73
N TRP A 457 21.51 -15.75 -8.90
CA TRP A 457 20.38 -16.31 -8.15
C TRP A 457 19.69 -15.23 -7.32
N LYS A 458 20.44 -14.47 -6.51
CA LYS A 458 19.84 -13.42 -5.69
C LYS A 458 19.30 -12.26 -6.53
N LEU A 459 20.01 -11.83 -7.57
CA LEU A 459 19.55 -10.75 -8.46
C LEU A 459 18.26 -11.09 -9.22
N ARG A 460 17.97 -12.39 -9.42
CA ARG A 460 16.71 -12.89 -10.00
C ARG A 460 15.55 -12.95 -8.99
N SER A 461 15.83 -12.86 -7.69
CA SER A 461 14.80 -12.88 -6.64
C SER A 461 13.81 -11.72 -6.79
N ALA A 462 12.58 -11.92 -6.33
CA ALA A 462 11.56 -10.87 -6.31
C ALA A 462 12.02 -9.64 -5.51
N ALA A 463 12.69 -9.83 -4.37
CA ALA A 463 13.27 -8.74 -3.58
C ALA A 463 14.20 -7.82 -4.40
N CYS A 464 15.15 -8.40 -5.16
CA CYS A 464 16.10 -7.60 -5.94
C CYS A 464 15.47 -6.98 -7.19
N ARG A 465 14.50 -7.64 -7.82
CA ARG A 465 13.79 -7.11 -9.00
C ARG A 465 12.84 -5.97 -8.64
N ASN A 466 12.10 -6.12 -7.54
CA ASN A 466 11.10 -5.14 -7.10
C ASN A 466 11.76 -3.97 -6.36
N GLN A 467 12.60 -4.25 -5.37
CA GLN A 467 13.14 -3.17 -4.53
C GLN A 467 14.45 -2.60 -5.08
N GLY A 468 15.23 -3.43 -5.78
CA GLY A 468 16.61 -3.14 -6.12
C GLY A 468 17.56 -3.74 -5.09
N TYR A 469 18.79 -3.25 -5.03
CA TYR A 469 19.85 -3.82 -4.19
C TYR A 469 21.06 -2.89 -4.08
N VAL A 470 21.90 -3.14 -3.09
CA VAL A 470 23.26 -2.59 -3.00
C VAL A 470 24.28 -3.73 -3.03
N LEU A 471 25.07 -3.80 -4.09
CA LEU A 471 26.12 -4.81 -4.28
C LEU A 471 27.47 -4.26 -3.80
N ASP A 472 28.03 -4.88 -2.75
CA ASP A 472 29.30 -4.46 -2.12
C ASP A 472 30.51 -5.09 -2.82
N GLY A 473 31.27 -4.26 -3.54
CA GLY A 473 32.59 -4.61 -4.05
C GLY A 473 32.61 -5.64 -5.18
N LEU A 474 31.45 -5.91 -5.79
CA LEU A 474 31.31 -6.75 -6.96
C LEU A 474 30.56 -5.98 -8.06
N PRO A 475 30.85 -6.24 -9.34
CA PRO A 475 31.92 -7.08 -9.87
C PRO A 475 33.34 -6.50 -9.66
N ILE A 476 34.37 -7.35 -9.71
CA ILE A 476 35.79 -6.94 -9.63
C ILE A 476 36.45 -6.70 -10.99
N SER A 477 35.82 -7.14 -12.08
CA SER A 477 36.34 -6.99 -13.45
C SER A 477 35.24 -6.87 -14.48
N ALA A 478 35.55 -6.28 -15.64
CA ALA A 478 34.60 -6.16 -16.75
C ALA A 478 34.13 -7.53 -17.29
N THR A 479 34.97 -8.56 -17.22
CA THR A 479 34.60 -9.93 -17.61
C THR A 479 33.57 -10.51 -16.65
N GLN A 480 33.77 -10.35 -15.34
CA GLN A 480 32.81 -10.77 -14.34
C GLN A 480 31.49 -9.98 -14.46
N ALA A 481 31.56 -8.67 -14.73
CA ALA A 481 30.39 -7.84 -14.95
C ALA A 481 29.54 -8.34 -16.14
N LYS A 482 30.20 -8.74 -17.24
CA LYS A 482 29.52 -9.38 -18.38
C LYS A 482 28.82 -10.68 -17.96
N GLN A 483 29.49 -11.55 -17.20
CA GLN A 483 28.92 -12.81 -16.77
C GLN A 483 27.74 -12.64 -15.79
N ILE A 484 27.76 -11.60 -14.94
CA ILE A 484 26.65 -11.32 -14.01
C ILE A 484 25.45 -10.68 -14.73
N PHE A 485 25.69 -9.66 -15.56
CA PHE A 485 24.63 -8.78 -16.07
C PHE A 485 24.27 -8.98 -17.54
N MET A 486 25.06 -9.72 -18.33
CA MET A 486 24.69 -10.07 -19.71
C MET A 486 24.01 -11.43 -19.77
N GLN A 487 23.09 -11.55 -20.72
CA GLN A 487 22.46 -12.81 -21.06
C GLN A 487 23.37 -13.61 -21.98
N GLU A 488 23.46 -14.92 -21.76
CA GLU A 488 23.89 -15.81 -22.82
C GLU A 488 22.73 -15.92 -23.83
N PRO A 489 22.99 -15.83 -25.15
CA PRO A 489 21.93 -16.07 -26.13
C PRO A 489 21.37 -17.49 -25.91
N ASN A 490 20.06 -17.58 -25.68
CA ASN A 490 19.37 -18.84 -25.45
C ASN A 490 19.70 -19.85 -26.55
N LYS A 491 20.38 -20.95 -26.18
CA LYS A 491 20.59 -22.11 -27.08
C LYS A 491 19.29 -22.88 -27.39
N ASP A 492 18.19 -22.57 -26.72
CA ASP A 492 16.89 -23.23 -26.91
C ASP A 492 16.05 -22.65 -28.07
N SER A 493 16.67 -21.89 -28.99
CA SER A 493 16.01 -21.41 -30.21
C SER A 493 16.46 -22.08 -31.50
N ASN A 494 17.41 -23.03 -31.44
CA ASN A 494 17.90 -23.76 -32.61
C ASN A 494 17.79 -25.28 -32.39
N ALA A 495 16.56 -25.78 -32.44
CA ALA A 495 16.27 -27.16 -32.75
C ALA A 495 15.08 -27.15 -33.71
N ASP A 496 15.36 -26.80 -34.97
CA ASP A 496 14.66 -27.22 -36.20
C ASP A 496 15.08 -26.27 -37.32
N GLU A 497 16.34 -26.37 -37.79
CA GLU A 497 16.72 -25.93 -39.13
C GLU A 497 18.16 -26.38 -39.44
N GLU A 498 18.30 -27.60 -39.96
CA GLU A 498 19.45 -27.96 -40.79
C GLU A 498 18.97 -28.45 -42.16
N GLY A 499 19.37 -27.72 -43.21
CA GLY A 499 19.63 -28.25 -44.55
C GLY A 499 18.62 -27.89 -45.64
N ASN A 500 18.88 -26.86 -46.43
CA ASN A 500 19.72 -26.98 -47.64
C ASN A 500 19.84 -25.65 -48.41
N SER A 501 21.03 -25.41 -48.96
CA SER A 501 21.48 -24.26 -49.74
C SER A 501 20.92 -24.21 -51.17
N ASN A 502 20.54 -23.01 -51.67
CA ASN A 502 21.21 -22.35 -52.81
C ASN A 502 20.58 -21.00 -53.23
N GLU A 503 21.48 -20.01 -53.38
CA GLU A 503 21.60 -18.94 -54.39
C GLU A 503 20.44 -18.01 -54.82
N SER A 504 20.71 -16.71 -54.57
CA SER A 504 20.63 -15.56 -55.49
C SER A 504 19.27 -14.93 -55.86
N GLY A 505 19.11 -13.65 -55.50
CA GLY A 505 18.20 -12.72 -56.19
C GLY A 505 17.72 -11.53 -55.35
N ASP A 506 18.23 -10.34 -55.67
CA ASP A 506 17.81 -9.01 -55.22
C ASP A 506 16.38 -8.64 -55.66
N GLY A 507 15.71 -7.75 -54.90
CA GLY A 507 14.49 -7.04 -55.32
C GLY A 507 13.32 -7.07 -54.32
N GLY A 508 13.06 -5.94 -53.65
CA GLY A 508 12.05 -5.81 -52.60
C GLY A 508 10.58 -5.75 -53.06
N ALA A 509 9.68 -6.11 -52.14
CA ALA A 509 8.30 -5.63 -52.06
C ALA A 509 7.68 -6.00 -50.70
N SER A 510 6.81 -5.13 -50.22
CA SER A 510 6.03 -5.17 -48.99
C SER A 510 4.79 -6.09 -49.04
N ASN A 511 4.39 -6.57 -47.84
CA ASN A 511 3.11 -7.20 -47.42
C ASN A 511 2.89 -8.68 -47.79
N PRO A 512 1.92 -9.41 -47.17
CA PRO A 512 1.30 -9.36 -45.83
C PRO A 512 1.36 -10.74 -45.11
N ILE A 513 0.95 -10.79 -43.83
CA ILE A 513 0.73 -12.05 -43.09
C ILE A 513 -0.64 -12.59 -43.47
N ASP A 514 -0.69 -13.78 -44.06
CA ASP A 514 -1.92 -14.52 -44.33
C ASP A 514 -1.89 -15.87 -43.61
N GLY A 515 -3.05 -16.27 -43.11
CA GLY A 515 -3.27 -17.54 -42.43
C GLY A 515 -3.62 -18.66 -43.42
N ALA A 516 -3.48 -19.90 -42.96
CA ALA A 516 -4.35 -21.03 -43.24
C ALA A 516 -3.67 -22.30 -42.72
N ASP A 517 -4.34 -23.06 -41.87
CA ASP A 517 -4.12 -24.50 -41.84
C ASP A 517 -5.48 -25.16 -42.07
N GLY A 518 -5.52 -25.97 -43.12
CA GLY A 518 -6.69 -26.66 -43.64
C GLY A 518 -6.55 -28.16 -43.39
N GLY A 519 -7.53 -28.72 -42.68
CA GLY A 519 -7.76 -30.16 -42.60
C GLY A 519 -9.05 -30.52 -43.33
N GLU A 520 -8.93 -31.33 -44.39
CA GLU A 520 -10.04 -31.88 -45.19
C GLU A 520 -10.83 -33.02 -44.48
N PRO A 521 -12.01 -33.42 -45.01
CA PRO A 521 -13.14 -33.86 -44.21
C PRO A 521 -13.31 -35.39 -44.11
N ALA A 522 -14.04 -35.84 -43.09
CA ALA A 522 -14.65 -37.16 -43.05
C ALA A 522 -16.17 -37.03 -42.83
N ASN A 523 -16.93 -37.69 -43.72
CA ASN A 523 -18.38 -37.67 -43.85
C ASN A 523 -19.14 -38.19 -42.62
N GLY A 524 -20.34 -37.61 -42.42
CA GLY A 524 -21.57 -38.34 -42.08
C GLY A 524 -21.93 -38.44 -40.60
N ASP A 525 -22.72 -37.49 -40.09
CA ASP A 525 -24.16 -37.69 -39.88
C ASP A 525 -24.76 -36.46 -39.19
N GLU A 526 -25.79 -35.90 -39.81
CA GLU A 526 -26.64 -34.85 -39.27
C GLU A 526 -27.42 -35.39 -38.08
N ASN A 527 -27.20 -34.81 -36.90
CA ASN A 527 -28.28 -34.72 -35.92
C ASN A 527 -28.22 -33.38 -35.18
N ALA A 528 -29.32 -32.67 -35.30
CA ALA A 528 -29.55 -31.34 -34.76
C ALA A 528 -29.59 -31.31 -33.23
N ASN A 529 -29.34 -30.11 -32.68
CA ASN A 529 -29.45 -29.69 -31.28
C ASN A 529 -28.28 -30.03 -30.34
N GLY A 530 -27.24 -29.19 -30.42
CA GLY A 530 -26.33 -28.94 -29.31
C GLY A 530 -25.69 -27.58 -29.51
N VAL A 531 -26.11 -26.58 -28.74
CA VAL A 531 -25.33 -25.33 -28.61
C VAL A 531 -24.00 -25.75 -28.01
N ALA A 532 -22.95 -25.81 -28.82
CA ALA A 532 -21.61 -26.17 -28.35
C ALA A 532 -21.17 -25.11 -27.34
N ALA A 533 -21.16 -25.48 -26.06
CA ALA A 533 -20.62 -24.66 -25.00
C ALA A 533 -19.16 -24.32 -25.35
N ALA A 534 -18.83 -23.03 -25.37
CA ALA A 534 -17.46 -22.58 -25.59
C ALA A 534 -16.53 -23.28 -24.59
N PRO A 535 -15.34 -23.78 -25.00
CA PRO A 535 -14.48 -24.55 -24.12
C PRO A 535 -14.13 -23.75 -22.87
N ALA A 536 -14.24 -24.41 -21.71
CA ALA A 536 -13.91 -23.84 -20.41
C ALA A 536 -12.43 -23.42 -20.40
N VAL A 537 -12.15 -22.21 -19.91
CA VAL A 537 -10.78 -21.69 -19.82
C VAL A 537 -10.08 -22.37 -18.65
N ASP A 538 -8.99 -23.09 -18.93
CA ASP A 538 -8.18 -23.79 -17.92
C ASP A 538 -7.28 -22.80 -17.16
N ILE A 539 -7.69 -22.46 -15.94
CA ILE A 539 -6.98 -21.53 -15.05
C ILE A 539 -5.63 -22.10 -14.61
N GLU A 540 -5.53 -23.40 -14.35
CA GLU A 540 -4.27 -24.03 -13.93
C GLU A 540 -3.25 -23.99 -15.08
N ALA A 541 -3.70 -24.18 -16.32
CA ALA A 541 -2.82 -24.00 -17.49
C ALA A 541 -2.33 -22.54 -17.63
N LEU A 542 -3.16 -21.54 -17.33
CA LEU A 542 -2.72 -20.13 -17.32
C LEU A 542 -1.69 -19.88 -16.22
N LEU A 543 -1.95 -20.35 -15.00
CA LEU A 543 -1.04 -20.21 -13.86
C LEU A 543 0.30 -20.92 -14.11
N ALA A 544 0.28 -22.12 -14.68
CA ALA A 544 1.48 -22.89 -15.01
C ALA A 544 2.38 -22.22 -16.06
N ARG A 545 1.83 -21.32 -16.89
CA ARG A 545 2.58 -20.53 -17.86
C ARG A 545 3.26 -19.31 -17.25
N LEU A 546 2.84 -18.86 -16.08
CA LEU A 546 3.45 -17.73 -15.39
C LEU A 546 4.84 -18.12 -14.89
N LYS A 547 5.86 -17.38 -15.33
CA LYS A 547 7.23 -17.55 -14.88
C LYS A 547 7.81 -16.20 -14.47
N PRO A 548 8.50 -16.10 -13.33
CA PRO A 548 9.26 -14.91 -12.98
C PRO A 548 10.24 -14.56 -14.11
N ARG A 549 10.45 -13.25 -14.36
CA ARG A 549 11.58 -12.76 -15.15
C ARG A 549 12.90 -13.33 -14.64
N GLN A 550 13.61 -14.03 -15.52
CA GLN A 550 14.93 -14.63 -15.26
C GLN A 550 16.10 -13.71 -15.66
N ASN A 551 15.80 -12.59 -16.31
CA ASN A 551 16.79 -11.66 -16.78
C ASN A 551 17.26 -10.77 -15.63
N VAL A 552 18.58 -10.72 -15.43
CA VAL A 552 19.21 -9.81 -14.47
C VAL A 552 19.30 -8.43 -15.11
N GLU A 553 18.67 -7.44 -14.48
CA GLU A 553 18.79 -6.05 -14.92
C GLU A 553 20.14 -5.46 -14.51
N VAL A 554 20.74 -4.69 -15.43
CA VAL A 554 21.97 -3.93 -15.15
C VAL A 554 21.72 -2.90 -14.04
N PRO A 555 22.74 -2.58 -13.23
CA PRO A 555 22.62 -1.54 -12.23
C PRO A 555 22.26 -0.21 -12.90
N ASN A 556 21.51 0.64 -12.20
CA ASN A 556 21.22 2.01 -12.62
C ASN A 556 21.99 3.04 -11.79
N ARG A 557 22.78 2.59 -10.80
CA ARG A 557 23.70 3.41 -10.01
C ARG A 557 25.03 2.68 -9.84
N VAL A 558 26.14 3.33 -10.17
CA VAL A 558 27.50 2.82 -9.99
C VAL A 558 28.32 3.90 -9.30
N ILE A 559 28.88 3.57 -8.13
CA ILE A 559 29.68 4.48 -7.32
C ILE A 559 31.10 3.91 -7.20
N VAL A 560 32.10 4.70 -7.53
CA VAL A 560 33.52 4.35 -7.42
C VAL A 560 34.18 5.24 -6.37
N LEU A 561 34.71 4.64 -5.30
CA LEU A 561 35.50 5.36 -4.30
C LEU A 561 36.98 5.19 -4.61
N GLN A 562 37.63 6.29 -4.97
CA GLN A 562 39.07 6.36 -5.23
C GLN A 562 39.78 6.99 -4.04
N ALA A 563 40.86 6.37 -3.56
CA ALA A 563 41.65 6.89 -2.46
C ALA A 563 43.13 6.57 -2.65
N PRO A 564 44.07 7.45 -2.25
CA PRO A 564 45.49 7.19 -2.40
C PRO A 564 45.94 5.92 -1.68
N ARG A 565 46.78 5.10 -2.33
CA ARG A 565 47.32 3.86 -1.75
C ARG A 565 47.89 4.07 -0.34
N ALA A 566 48.67 5.13 -0.13
CA ALA A 566 49.26 5.44 1.16
C ALA A 566 48.22 5.61 2.29
N LEU A 567 47.08 6.26 2.01
CA LEU A 567 45.99 6.40 2.98
C LEU A 567 45.38 5.03 3.32
N LEU A 568 45.17 4.20 2.31
CA LEU A 568 44.58 2.87 2.46
C LEU A 568 45.52 1.90 3.18
N GLU A 569 46.83 2.00 2.95
CA GLU A 569 47.87 1.26 3.67
C GLU A 569 47.90 1.63 5.15
N ILE A 570 47.86 2.94 5.48
CA ILE A 570 47.75 3.40 6.88
C ILE A 570 46.50 2.80 7.53
N ARG A 571 45.36 2.82 6.84
CA ARG A 571 44.12 2.21 7.32
C ARG A 571 44.20 0.70 7.48
N ALA A 572 44.97 0.00 6.65
CA ALA A 572 45.19 -1.43 6.77
C ALA A 572 46.10 -1.74 7.97
N GLN A 573 47.19 -0.99 8.13
CA GLN A 573 48.16 -1.13 9.23
C GLN A 573 47.59 -0.77 10.59
N ALA A 574 46.53 0.03 10.65
CA ALA A 574 45.81 0.34 11.89
C ALA A 574 44.99 -0.85 12.45
N LEU A 575 44.83 -1.94 11.69
CA LEU A 575 44.15 -3.15 12.16
C LEU A 575 45.06 -3.96 13.09
N SER A 576 44.44 -4.69 14.03
CA SER A 576 45.18 -5.74 14.75
C SER A 576 45.57 -6.87 13.79
N GLU A 577 46.63 -7.61 14.12
CA GLU A 577 47.13 -8.72 13.27
C GLU A 577 46.04 -9.75 12.96
N ALA A 578 45.30 -10.19 13.98
CA ALA A 578 44.18 -11.11 13.84
C ALA A 578 43.05 -10.56 12.94
N GLU A 579 42.78 -9.25 12.98
CA GLU A 579 41.78 -8.63 12.10
C GLU A 579 42.30 -8.48 10.67
N ALA A 580 43.58 -8.16 10.50
CA ALA A 580 44.21 -8.03 9.20
C ALA A 580 44.21 -9.37 8.45
N GLU A 581 44.54 -10.47 9.14
CA GLU A 581 44.41 -11.84 8.60
C GLU A 581 42.96 -12.17 8.25
N ARG A 582 42.03 -11.99 9.20
CA ARG A 582 40.60 -12.31 9.03
C ARG A 582 39.93 -11.54 7.89
N THR A 583 40.41 -10.33 7.58
CA THR A 583 39.82 -9.45 6.55
C THR A 583 40.64 -9.38 5.26
N GLU A 584 41.69 -10.19 5.15
CA GLU A 584 42.65 -10.20 4.04
C GLU A 584 43.23 -8.81 3.74
N ASN A 585 43.63 -8.11 4.80
CA ASN A 585 44.32 -6.83 4.77
C ASN A 585 45.75 -6.94 5.35
N THR A 586 46.35 -8.14 5.29
CA THR A 586 47.80 -8.29 5.47
C THR A 586 48.53 -7.53 4.36
N GLN A 587 49.80 -7.17 4.58
CA GLN A 587 50.56 -6.33 3.66
C GLN A 587 50.52 -6.85 2.20
N ASP A 588 50.81 -8.13 2.00
CA ASP A 588 50.84 -8.75 0.66
C ASP A 588 49.44 -8.92 0.06
N ALA A 589 48.46 -9.34 0.86
CA ALA A 589 47.08 -9.54 0.39
C ALA A 589 46.42 -8.21 0.00
N PHE A 590 46.65 -7.16 0.80
CA PHE A 590 46.21 -5.81 0.52
C PHE A 590 46.84 -5.29 -0.78
N ALA A 591 48.17 -5.36 -0.91
CA ALA A 591 48.89 -4.88 -2.08
C ALA A 591 48.37 -5.54 -3.36
N ARG A 592 48.25 -6.87 -3.37
CA ARG A 592 47.71 -7.63 -4.50
C ARG A 592 46.32 -7.17 -4.91
N ARG A 593 45.40 -7.01 -3.95
CA ARG A 593 44.01 -6.61 -4.22
C ARG A 593 43.89 -5.15 -4.66
N PHE A 594 44.76 -4.28 -4.16
CA PHE A 594 44.85 -2.89 -4.61
C PHE A 594 45.30 -2.85 -6.08
N ASP A 595 46.39 -3.54 -6.42
CA ASP A 595 46.91 -3.58 -7.78
C ASP A 595 45.91 -4.22 -8.76
N GLU A 596 45.20 -5.27 -8.32
CA GLU A 596 44.12 -5.89 -9.09
C GLU A 596 42.98 -4.90 -9.37
N PHE A 597 42.54 -4.14 -8.36
CA PHE A 597 41.50 -3.12 -8.52
C PHE A 597 41.92 -2.04 -9.53
N GLU A 598 43.11 -1.45 -9.36
CA GLU A 598 43.63 -0.40 -10.24
C GLU A 598 43.75 -0.87 -11.68
N SER A 599 44.14 -2.13 -11.90
CA SER A 599 44.26 -2.69 -13.26
C SER A 599 42.91 -2.92 -13.96
N ASN A 600 41.81 -3.04 -13.22
CA ASN A 600 40.50 -3.44 -13.73
C ASN A 600 39.47 -2.31 -13.77
N ILE A 601 39.63 -1.26 -12.96
CA ILE A 601 38.57 -0.26 -12.73
C ILE A 601 38.17 0.49 -14.01
N GLU A 602 39.12 0.96 -14.82
CA GLU A 602 38.85 1.70 -16.06
C GLU A 602 38.01 0.85 -17.05
N ALA A 603 38.37 -0.44 -17.20
CA ALA A 603 37.63 -1.35 -18.07
C ALA A 603 36.22 -1.64 -17.54
N LEU A 604 36.04 -1.60 -16.21
CA LEU A 604 34.79 -1.85 -15.55
C LEU A 604 33.84 -0.65 -15.61
N GLU A 605 34.36 0.57 -15.42
CA GLU A 605 33.63 1.83 -15.65
C GLU A 605 33.12 1.89 -17.09
N ALA A 606 34.02 1.64 -18.05
CA ALA A 606 33.67 1.60 -19.47
C ALA A 606 32.63 0.51 -19.83
N PHE A 607 32.45 -0.53 -19.02
CA PHE A 607 31.38 -1.51 -19.22
C PHE A 607 30.00 -0.95 -18.85
N PHE A 608 29.92 -0.13 -17.80
CA PHE A 608 28.66 0.45 -17.33
C PHE A 608 28.25 1.70 -18.11
N GLU A 609 29.20 2.53 -18.55
CA GLU A 609 28.93 3.75 -19.32
C GLU A 609 28.49 3.49 -20.77
N LYS A 610 28.82 2.33 -21.34
CA LYS A 610 28.48 2.06 -22.74
C LYS A 610 26.98 1.81 -22.92
N PRO A 611 26.28 2.57 -23.80
CA PRO A 611 24.88 2.30 -24.11
C PRO A 611 24.75 0.90 -24.71
N LYS A 612 23.84 0.10 -24.17
CA LYS A 612 23.68 -1.29 -24.59
C LYS A 612 22.64 -1.34 -25.70
N LYS A 613 23.05 -1.83 -26.88
CA LYS A 613 22.10 -2.13 -27.97
C LYS A 613 21.16 -3.24 -27.49
N PRO A 614 19.84 -3.06 -27.56
CA PRO A 614 18.91 -4.10 -27.20
C PRO A 614 19.06 -5.30 -28.14
N THR A 615 19.00 -6.51 -27.59
CA THR A 615 18.97 -7.75 -28.37
C THR A 615 17.61 -7.97 -29.07
N ASP A 616 16.55 -7.31 -28.58
CA ASP A 616 15.21 -7.32 -29.16
C ASP A 616 14.86 -5.96 -29.79
N ALA A 617 14.37 -5.97 -31.04
CA ALA A 617 13.95 -4.76 -31.76
C ALA A 617 12.77 -4.00 -31.10
N LYS A 618 12.15 -4.56 -30.06
CA LYS A 618 11.06 -3.95 -29.26
C LYS A 618 11.51 -3.40 -27.90
N ALA A 619 12.76 -3.61 -27.48
CA ALA A 619 13.26 -3.14 -26.19
C ALA A 619 13.81 -1.71 -26.27
N VAL A 620 13.55 -0.90 -25.24
CA VAL A 620 14.06 0.46 -25.12
C VAL A 620 15.60 0.42 -25.06
N PRO A 621 16.33 1.30 -25.79
CA PRO A 621 17.78 1.39 -25.65
C PRO A 621 18.14 1.67 -24.20
N VAL A 622 18.96 0.81 -23.59
CA VAL A 622 19.47 1.07 -22.24
C VAL A 622 20.60 2.07 -22.40
N GLU A 623 20.33 3.33 -22.05
CA GLU A 623 21.36 4.36 -21.92
C GLU A 623 22.46 3.86 -20.96
N GLY A 624 23.69 4.27 -21.23
CA GLY A 624 24.80 4.01 -20.31
C GLY A 624 24.52 4.56 -18.93
N VAL A 625 25.13 3.96 -17.91
CA VAL A 625 25.01 4.45 -16.53
C VAL A 625 26.14 5.45 -16.30
N GLU A 626 25.79 6.67 -15.88
CA GLU A 626 26.78 7.64 -15.39
C GLU A 626 27.46 7.06 -14.16
N VAL A 627 28.79 6.97 -14.13
CA VAL A 627 29.53 6.48 -12.96
C VAL A 627 29.87 7.65 -12.04
N LEU A 628 29.50 7.55 -10.75
CA LEU A 628 29.89 8.54 -9.75
C LEU A 628 31.26 8.19 -9.17
N GLU A 629 32.29 8.91 -9.61
CA GLU A 629 33.63 8.83 -9.04
C GLU A 629 33.82 9.83 -7.88
N LEU A 630 34.26 9.33 -6.73
CA LEU A 630 34.57 10.14 -5.55
C LEU A 630 36.02 9.97 -5.15
N THR A 631 36.80 11.04 -5.30
CA THR A 631 38.22 11.06 -4.91
C THR A 631 38.39 11.50 -3.45
N LEU A 632 38.79 10.57 -2.59
CA LEU A 632 38.95 10.74 -1.15
C LEU A 632 40.44 10.84 -0.80
N ARG A 633 40.95 12.07 -0.75
CA ARG A 633 42.40 12.36 -0.61
C ARG A 633 42.95 12.06 0.78
N ASP A 634 42.15 12.27 1.81
CA ASP A 634 42.52 12.09 3.22
C ASP A 634 41.32 11.63 4.08
N GLU A 635 41.52 11.45 5.38
CA GLU A 635 40.45 11.08 6.32
C GLU A 635 39.34 12.15 6.44
N HIS A 636 39.66 13.43 6.24
CA HIS A 636 38.68 14.52 6.33
C HIS A 636 37.65 14.43 5.21
N GLY A 637 38.05 14.03 4.00
CA GLY A 637 37.14 13.84 2.87
C GLY A 637 35.98 12.87 3.15
N TYR A 638 36.13 11.91 4.09
CA TYR A 638 35.04 11.00 4.49
C TYR A 638 34.05 11.62 5.47
N ARG A 639 34.44 12.71 6.14
CA ARG A 639 33.66 13.42 7.17
C ARG A 639 32.98 14.67 6.64
N GLU A 640 33.48 15.21 5.53
CA GLU A 640 32.89 16.37 4.87
C GLU A 640 31.63 15.99 4.11
N ASP A 641 30.47 16.40 4.62
CA ASP A 641 29.18 16.07 4.01
C ASP A 641 29.07 16.58 2.56
N GLU A 642 29.56 17.79 2.27
CA GLU A 642 29.58 18.39 0.93
C GLU A 642 30.41 17.58 -0.08
N ALA A 643 31.47 16.91 0.37
CA ALA A 643 32.39 16.17 -0.48
C ALA A 643 32.00 14.68 -0.63
N PHE A 644 31.35 14.10 0.39
CA PHE A 644 31.03 12.67 0.42
C PHE A 644 29.53 12.39 0.38
N VAL A 645 28.76 12.92 1.33
CA VAL A 645 27.34 12.57 1.50
C VAL A 645 26.45 13.21 0.44
N VAL A 646 26.61 14.51 0.20
CA VAL A 646 25.78 15.30 -0.71
C VAL A 646 25.89 14.82 -2.16
N PRO A 647 27.09 14.54 -2.73
CA PRO A 647 27.20 14.00 -4.08
C PRO A 647 26.55 12.62 -4.23
N ILE A 648 26.73 11.73 -3.25
CA ILE A 648 26.11 10.41 -3.26
C ILE A 648 24.59 10.55 -3.23
N GLN A 649 24.05 11.35 -2.32
CA GLN A 649 22.60 11.54 -2.22
C GLN A 649 22.03 12.13 -3.52
N ARG A 650 22.68 13.16 -4.08
CA ARG A 650 22.28 13.77 -5.35
C ARG A 650 22.28 12.76 -6.50
N TYR A 651 23.25 11.87 -6.54
CA TYR A 651 23.35 10.83 -7.56
C TYR A 651 22.28 9.74 -7.37
N MET A 652 22.05 9.28 -6.13
CA MET A 652 20.98 8.35 -5.81
C MET A 652 19.60 8.90 -6.20
N GLU A 653 19.39 10.21 -5.99
CA GLU A 653 18.13 10.93 -6.24
C GLU A 653 18.11 11.74 -7.55
N GLN A 654 19.07 11.50 -8.45
CA GLN A 654 19.26 12.28 -9.69
C GLN A 654 18.02 12.27 -10.59
N GLY A 655 17.78 13.39 -11.27
CA GLY A 655 16.63 13.60 -12.15
C GLY A 655 15.40 14.17 -11.45
N GLY A 656 15.49 14.55 -10.17
CA GLY A 656 14.40 15.13 -9.38
C GLY A 656 13.34 14.10 -8.96
N ARG A 657 13.71 12.82 -8.95
CA ARG A 657 12.79 11.71 -8.73
C ARG A 657 13.39 10.77 -7.71
N ALA A 658 13.08 11.03 -6.43
CA ALA A 658 13.44 10.14 -5.33
C ALA A 658 13.01 8.69 -5.64
N PRO A 659 13.74 7.68 -5.16
CA PRO A 659 13.34 6.30 -5.26
C PRO A 659 11.92 6.12 -4.77
N ARG A 660 11.08 5.49 -5.58
CA ARG A 660 9.67 5.31 -5.28
C ARG A 660 9.38 3.83 -5.27
N ASN A 661 9.40 3.25 -4.08
CA ASN A 661 9.25 1.81 -3.86
C ASN A 661 8.25 1.50 -2.73
N PHE A 662 7.30 2.42 -2.49
CA PHE A 662 6.36 2.40 -1.36
C PHE A 662 6.99 2.43 0.04
N HIS A 663 8.32 2.42 0.16
CA HIS A 663 8.99 2.72 1.41
C HIS A 663 8.81 4.19 1.77
N PRO A 664 8.54 4.51 3.06
CA PRO A 664 8.47 5.87 3.52
C PRO A 664 9.76 6.62 3.16
N THR A 665 9.62 7.81 2.60
CA THR A 665 10.81 8.63 2.32
C THR A 665 11.50 9.00 3.63
N GLY A 666 12.81 9.25 3.63
CA GLY A 666 13.51 9.66 4.86
C GLY A 666 12.90 10.91 5.52
N ALA A 667 12.22 11.77 4.74
CA ALA A 667 11.45 12.90 5.26
C ALA A 667 10.17 12.44 5.98
N GLU A 668 9.41 11.53 5.38
CA GLU A 668 8.21 10.92 5.99
C GLU A 668 8.56 10.14 7.26
N VAL A 669 9.65 9.37 7.29
CA VAL A 669 10.11 8.67 8.49
C VAL A 669 10.44 9.65 9.62
N ARG A 670 11.15 10.74 9.31
CA ARG A 670 11.45 11.79 10.30
C ARG A 670 10.18 12.45 10.82
N GLU A 671 9.19 12.67 9.97
CA GLU A 671 7.90 13.22 10.36
C GLU A 671 7.10 12.25 11.22
N GLN A 672 7.07 10.96 10.87
CA GLN A 672 6.46 9.90 11.67
C GLN A 672 7.12 9.77 13.03
N LEU A 673 8.45 9.79 13.12
CA LEU A 673 9.18 9.76 14.39
C LEU A 673 8.83 10.97 15.27
N ARG A 674 8.77 12.18 14.69
CA ARG A 674 8.34 13.39 15.42
C ARG A 674 6.89 13.29 15.88
N ALA A 675 6.01 12.73 15.05
CA ALA A 675 4.60 12.53 15.38
C ALA A 675 4.45 11.50 16.51
N ALA A 676 5.18 10.38 16.45
CA ALA A 676 5.20 9.35 17.47
C ALA A 676 5.78 9.86 18.80
N GLU A 677 6.88 10.63 18.76
CA GLU A 677 7.46 11.28 19.95
C GLU A 677 6.46 12.26 20.58
N LYS A 678 5.77 13.06 19.76
CA LYS A 678 4.71 13.97 20.22
C LYS A 678 3.54 13.19 20.85
N GLN A 679 3.09 12.12 20.22
CA GLN A 679 2.02 11.25 20.74
C GLN A 679 2.43 10.58 22.06
N ALA A 680 3.65 10.07 22.15
CA ALA A 680 4.19 9.47 23.37
C ALA A 680 4.23 10.49 24.52
N ARG A 681 4.71 11.72 24.24
CA ARG A 681 4.73 12.82 25.23
C ARG A 681 3.32 13.24 25.66
N GLU A 682 2.36 13.31 24.73
CA GLU A 682 0.96 13.58 25.05
C GLU A 682 0.34 12.46 25.90
N ALA A 683 0.65 11.20 25.60
CA ALA A 683 0.18 10.04 26.36
C ALA A 683 0.76 10.03 27.79
N GLU A 684 2.05 10.32 27.95
CA GLU A 684 2.71 10.45 29.25
C GLU A 684 2.09 11.58 30.09
N LEU A 685 1.84 12.74 29.49
CA LEU A 685 1.17 13.87 30.15
C LEU A 685 -0.26 13.49 30.59
N ARG A 686 -1.03 12.80 29.74
CA ARG A 686 -2.37 12.30 30.09
C ARG A 686 -2.33 11.25 31.20
N ALA A 687 -1.36 10.34 31.18
CA ALA A 687 -1.17 9.35 32.23
C ALA A 687 -0.84 10.03 33.57
N ALA A 688 0.10 10.98 33.58
CA ALA A 688 0.45 11.74 34.77
C ALA A 688 -0.72 12.58 35.31
N GLN A 689 -1.55 13.15 34.42
CA GLN A 689 -2.79 13.83 34.83
C GLN A 689 -3.77 12.85 35.50
N ARG A 690 -4.01 11.68 34.90
CA ARG A 690 -4.88 10.65 35.49
C ARG A 690 -4.37 10.18 36.85
N THR A 691 -3.07 9.95 37.01
CA THR A 691 -2.49 9.58 38.30
C THR A 691 -2.67 10.69 39.33
N ARG A 692 -2.40 11.96 38.98
CA ARG A 692 -2.63 13.09 39.90
C ARG A 692 -4.10 13.26 40.28
N GLU A 693 -5.03 13.03 39.36
CA GLU A 693 -6.46 13.07 39.63
C GLU A 693 -6.88 11.92 40.56
N GLN A 694 -6.33 10.72 40.38
CA GLN A 694 -6.54 9.58 41.27
C GLN A 694 -5.98 9.85 42.67
N ASP A 695 -4.73 10.32 42.77
CA ASP A 695 -4.10 10.65 44.05
C ASP A 695 -4.89 11.74 44.80
N ALA A 696 -5.35 12.78 44.10
CA ALA A 696 -6.18 13.84 44.69
C ALA A 696 -7.55 13.32 45.15
N GLN A 697 -8.16 12.38 44.42
CA GLN A 697 -9.40 11.72 44.84
C GLN A 697 -9.17 10.87 46.09
N ASP A 698 -8.08 10.09 46.13
CA ASP A 698 -7.73 9.24 47.26
C ASP A 698 -7.41 10.08 48.51
N GLU A 699 -6.66 11.17 48.38
CA GLU A 699 -6.40 12.13 49.45
C GLU A 699 -7.69 12.76 49.98
N ALA A 700 -8.60 13.17 49.09
CA ALA A 700 -9.90 13.74 49.48
C ALA A 700 -10.77 12.71 50.24
N VAL A 701 -10.77 11.45 49.81
CA VAL A 701 -11.45 10.35 50.50
C VAL A 701 -10.84 10.11 51.89
N GLN A 702 -9.51 10.11 52.01
CA GLN A 702 -8.83 9.97 53.30
C GLN A 702 -9.14 11.14 54.24
N GLN A 703 -9.08 12.38 53.76
CA GLN A 703 -9.41 13.57 54.55
C GLN A 703 -10.86 13.56 55.02
N ALA A 704 -11.81 13.16 54.18
CA ALA A 704 -13.21 13.01 54.56
C ALA A 704 -13.40 11.95 55.65
N LYS A 705 -12.65 10.84 55.59
CA LYS A 705 -12.66 9.81 56.64
C LYS A 705 -12.12 10.34 57.96
N ILE A 706 -10.96 11.00 57.95
CA ILE A 706 -10.35 11.59 59.15
C ILE A 706 -11.27 12.65 59.77
N ALA A 707 -11.88 13.51 58.95
CA ALA A 707 -12.83 14.53 59.42
C ALA A 707 -14.07 13.90 60.08
N ARG A 708 -14.59 12.81 59.50
CA ARG A 708 -15.73 12.06 60.06
C ARG A 708 -15.39 11.40 61.39
N GLU A 709 -14.20 10.80 61.50
CA GLU A 709 -13.71 10.19 62.75
C GLU A 709 -13.50 11.25 63.84
N ARG A 710 -12.91 12.40 63.49
CA ARG A 710 -12.72 13.52 64.41
C ARG A 710 -14.05 14.07 64.93
N ALA A 711 -15.03 14.30 64.05
CA ALA A 711 -16.35 14.77 64.46
C ALA A 711 -17.05 13.78 65.42
N ARG A 712 -16.86 12.47 65.20
CA ARG A 712 -17.38 11.43 66.10
C ARG A 712 -16.72 11.48 67.47
N LEU A 713 -15.38 11.67 67.53
CA LEU A 713 -14.65 11.79 68.79
C LEU A 713 -15.04 13.05 69.56
N GLU A 714 -15.23 14.19 68.88
CA GLU A 714 -15.68 15.44 69.52
C GLU A 714 -17.09 15.30 70.12
N LEU A 715 -17.98 14.55 69.45
CA LEU A 715 -19.32 14.26 69.98
C LEU A 715 -19.24 13.40 71.26
N LEU A 716 -18.42 12.33 71.24
CA LEU A 716 -18.20 11.49 72.42
C LEU A 716 -17.59 12.28 73.59
N GLN A 717 -16.61 13.15 73.33
CA GLN A 717 -16.00 13.97 74.38
C GLN A 717 -17.00 14.94 75.01
N ARG A 718 -17.93 15.50 74.23
CA ARG A 718 -19.02 16.33 74.77
C ARG A 718 -19.96 15.53 75.67
N GLU A 719 -20.38 14.35 75.21
CA GLU A 719 -21.22 13.46 76.00
C GLU A 719 -20.52 13.03 77.31
N GLU A 720 -19.23 12.70 77.25
CA GLU A 720 -18.42 12.40 78.44
C GLU A 720 -18.32 13.59 79.40
N ALA A 721 -18.10 14.80 78.89
CA ALA A 721 -18.02 16.02 79.71
C ALA A 721 -19.35 16.33 80.39
N GLU A 722 -20.48 16.21 79.68
CA GLU A 722 -21.82 16.38 80.25
C GLU A 722 -22.12 15.31 81.33
N LEU A 723 -21.69 14.06 81.11
CA LEU A 723 -21.80 12.99 82.10
C LEU A 723 -20.92 13.25 83.34
N LEU A 724 -19.71 13.77 83.15
CA LEU A 724 -18.85 14.16 84.28
C LEU A 724 -19.44 15.33 85.05
N GLU A 725 -19.97 16.34 84.37
CA GLU A 725 -20.62 17.49 85.02
C GLU A 725 -21.85 17.06 85.82
N THR A 726 -22.70 16.20 85.24
CA THR A 726 -23.87 15.65 85.97
C THR A 726 -23.45 14.83 87.19
N ARG A 727 -22.38 14.04 87.11
CA ARG A 727 -21.82 13.30 88.26
C ARG A 727 -21.17 14.21 89.31
N ALA A 728 -20.62 15.35 88.91
CA ALA A 728 -20.00 16.32 89.81
C ALA A 728 -21.02 17.21 90.54
N LYS A 729 -22.27 17.30 90.05
CA LYS A 729 -23.33 18.14 90.65
C LYS A 729 -23.56 17.85 92.15
N PRO A 730 -23.77 16.59 92.61
CA PRO A 730 -23.99 16.32 94.04
C PRO A 730 -22.82 16.74 94.92
N LEU A 731 -21.58 16.52 94.46
CA LEU A 731 -20.37 16.93 95.19
C LEU A 731 -20.28 18.46 95.28
N ARG A 732 -20.58 19.17 94.19
CA ARG A 732 -20.62 20.64 94.16
C ARG A 732 -21.73 21.18 95.06
N THR A 733 -22.91 20.57 95.07
CA THR A 733 -24.02 20.93 95.98
C THR A 733 -23.59 20.74 97.43
N TYR A 734 -22.98 19.62 97.79
CA TYR A 734 -22.46 19.39 99.15
C TYR A 734 -21.40 20.43 99.56
N LEU A 735 -20.46 20.76 98.66
CA LEU A 735 -19.48 21.82 98.90
C LEU A 735 -20.14 23.19 99.12
N MET A 736 -21.19 23.52 98.36
CA MET A 736 -21.89 24.82 98.44
C MET A 736 -22.83 24.92 99.64
N ASP A 737 -23.49 23.83 100.03
CA ASP A 737 -24.52 23.84 101.08
C ASP A 737 -23.94 23.55 102.47
N THR A 738 -22.90 22.73 102.57
CA THR A 738 -22.34 22.30 103.87
C THR A 738 -20.99 22.95 104.15
N VAL A 739 -20.04 22.85 103.22
CA VAL A 739 -18.64 23.24 103.48
C VAL A 739 -18.46 24.76 103.38
N LEU A 740 -18.98 25.40 102.34
CA LEU A 740 -18.82 26.84 102.12
C LEU A 740 -19.43 27.68 103.24
N PRO A 741 -20.68 27.44 103.71
CA PRO A 741 -21.28 28.24 104.77
C PRO A 741 -20.49 28.17 106.06
N ALA A 742 -20.09 26.96 106.48
CA ALA A 742 -19.24 26.76 107.66
C ALA A 742 -17.89 27.48 107.54
N LEU A 743 -17.23 27.39 106.38
CA LEU A 743 -15.98 28.08 106.09
C LEU A 743 -16.16 29.60 106.10
N THR A 744 -17.20 30.12 105.45
CA THR A 744 -17.47 31.57 105.40
C THR A 744 -17.81 32.13 106.77
N GLU A 745 -18.56 31.40 107.61
CA GLU A 745 -18.84 31.82 108.98
C GLU A 745 -17.57 31.84 109.82
N GLY A 746 -16.72 30.80 109.72
CA GLY A 746 -15.43 30.77 110.40
C GLY A 746 -14.53 31.91 109.95
N MET A 747 -14.48 32.21 108.65
CA MET A 747 -13.72 33.34 108.13
C MET A 747 -14.26 34.68 108.65
N LEU A 748 -15.59 34.85 108.71
CA LEU A 748 -16.20 36.04 109.30
C LEU A 748 -15.91 36.16 110.80
N GLU A 749 -15.84 35.05 111.52
CA GLU A 749 -15.53 35.01 112.95
C GLU A 749 -14.07 35.39 113.22
N VAL A 750 -13.14 34.88 112.42
CA VAL A 750 -11.73 35.29 112.44
C VAL A 750 -11.59 36.79 112.21
N VAL A 751 -12.34 37.35 111.25
CA VAL A 751 -12.34 38.80 110.97
C VAL A 751 -12.89 39.61 112.15
N LYS A 752 -13.88 39.10 112.89
CA LYS A 752 -14.44 39.75 114.08
C LYS A 752 -13.51 39.71 115.28
N VAL A 753 -12.90 38.56 115.56
CA VAL A 753 -12.10 38.33 116.77
C VAL A 753 -10.68 38.88 116.62
N GLN A 754 -10.16 38.96 115.39
CA GLN A 754 -8.77 39.34 115.09
C GLN A 754 -7.75 38.62 115.99
N PRO A 755 -7.74 37.27 116.00
CA PRO A 755 -6.79 36.49 116.78
C PRO A 755 -5.36 36.66 116.24
N THR A 756 -4.36 36.49 117.11
CA THR A 756 -2.93 36.59 116.75
C THR A 756 -2.52 35.59 115.66
N ASP A 757 -3.15 34.41 115.61
CA ASP A 757 -3.01 33.44 114.52
C ASP A 757 -4.39 33.14 113.89
N PRO A 758 -4.71 33.76 112.73
CA PRO A 758 -6.00 33.59 112.08
C PRO A 758 -6.19 32.21 111.43
N ILE A 759 -5.11 31.49 111.09
CA ILE A 759 -5.19 30.19 110.42
C ILE A 759 -5.54 29.11 111.43
N ASP A 760 -4.81 29.08 112.55
CA ASP A 760 -5.02 28.08 113.60
C ASP A 760 -6.41 28.27 114.25
N TYR A 761 -6.82 29.52 114.45
CA TYR A 761 -8.15 29.84 114.96
C TYR A 761 -9.28 29.40 114.01
N LEU A 762 -9.11 29.60 112.70
CA LEU A 762 -10.09 29.12 111.71
C LEU A 762 -10.16 27.59 111.70
N ALA A 763 -9.04 26.89 111.83
CA ALA A 763 -9.01 25.44 111.89
C ALA A 763 -9.74 24.92 113.14
N GLU A 764 -9.45 25.48 114.32
CA GLU A 764 -10.17 25.13 115.56
C GLU A 764 -11.67 25.41 115.45
N PHE A 765 -12.06 26.55 114.86
CA PHE A 765 -13.46 26.90 114.64
C PHE A 765 -14.15 25.86 113.75
N LEU A 766 -13.53 25.48 112.63
CA LEU A 766 -14.09 24.49 111.71
C LEU A 766 -14.12 23.08 112.31
N PHE A 767 -13.15 22.70 113.13
CA PHE A 767 -13.19 21.44 113.87
C PHE A 767 -14.35 21.40 114.86
N ARG A 768 -14.57 22.50 115.60
CA ARG A 768 -15.71 22.61 116.54
C ARG A 768 -17.03 22.55 115.80
N LYS A 769 -17.16 23.31 114.71
CA LYS A 769 -18.37 23.34 113.89
C LYS A 769 -18.63 22.03 113.17
N GLY A 770 -17.58 21.30 112.78
CA GLY A 770 -17.68 19.93 112.27
C GLY A 770 -18.23 18.96 113.32
N GLN A 771 -17.78 19.07 114.58
CA GLN A 771 -18.33 18.28 115.69
C GLN A 771 -19.80 18.63 115.99
N GLU A 772 -20.18 19.89 115.86
CA GLU A 772 -21.58 20.34 116.00
C GLU A 772 -22.47 19.78 114.88
N LEU A 773 -22.03 19.84 113.63
CA LEU A 773 -22.74 19.25 112.49
C LEU A 773 -22.84 17.72 112.59
N ASP A 774 -21.79 17.03 113.06
CA ASP A 774 -21.82 15.59 113.31
C ASP A 774 -22.77 15.21 114.47
N ALA A 775 -22.90 16.08 115.47
CA ALA A 775 -23.85 15.92 116.56
C ALA A 775 -25.31 16.16 116.11
N GLU A 776 -25.56 17.18 115.28
CA GLU A 776 -26.87 17.45 114.68
C GLU A 776 -27.32 16.33 113.74
N ILE A 777 -26.40 15.71 112.99
CA ILE A 777 -26.66 14.52 112.15
C ILE A 777 -26.86 13.25 112.99
N SER A 778 -26.37 13.20 114.24
CA SER A 778 -26.54 12.06 115.15
C SER A 778 -27.80 12.14 116.05
N GLU A 779 -28.45 13.30 116.14
CA GLU A 779 -29.71 13.52 116.88
C GLU A 779 -30.97 13.68 115.99
N GLY A 780 -30.82 13.77 114.66
CA GLY A 780 -31.91 13.80 113.66
C GLY A 780 -31.91 12.56 112.76
#